data_AF-A0A660V3S5-F1
#
_entry.id   AF-A0A660V3S5-F1
#
_cell.length_a   1.000
_cell.length_b   1.000
_cell.length_c   1.000
_cell.angle_alpha   90.00
_cell.angle_beta   90.00
_cell.angle_gamma   90.00
#
_symmetry.space_group_name_H-M   'P 1'
#
loop_
_entity.id
_entity.type
_entity.pdbx_description
1 polymer ?
#
loop_
_entity_poly.entity_id
_entity_poly.type
_entity_poly.pdbx_seq_one_letter_code
_entity_poly.pdbx_strand_id
1 'polypeptide(L)'
;MEGVKFFSVISVFVIACSIAHSEIILTVNGEDPTTRPLELKISKSIEISVVDSNSMETSYDLTLSATGGVFSYENPTSKSTASSELLQKETVGIQASDLANIGDIYFEFQYNPGVAIISLITNQSLTINNQIVPADTEIYQLILFDVTNAEKVVVFGVNYDSLSYEPPVQEESISQPFESESFESMGLGDGDSMMTFMESQQFERVSFANAAECPDLDDDNFVNLKDFAILSGNWLANGSDLDGDFNEDETVDLDDLTHMATYWLHEVCPVTYVDGSVAVSGDGSSWTSPYKYLQDALDNAQSGDEIWVAEGDYYPDEDMDGGHNNNEPTEAFELVANVAVYGGFDPSSGDDEWSERDPETNITVLSSDIDKNGTLDSANSYNVVVGADEAALDGFTITMGYALHASTPQYQHGGGMYIDSVSPSIANCSFEGNISYIGGGVFANDSSYTVSDSIFYDNYVIDYGGAVANIGCDSVSLKNCRFNYNTAYYYFEPTYFGYGGGIFNDNSLLTIESCIFTNNAAYYGGGIFNDSSSPTIINCLIYDNGTVSGSSGNGAAIYCFDYSDALIENCTISQNTADYYAGGIIADNSSPAIINSIVWGNVDSAGNADIDAWNNSAVTVDYTNYGVFFADGTSSGGGTEFISTDPLFADEANNDFYLKSSVGRWNGSGWITDSVTSPCVDGGDDSSGYSNEPEPNGDRINMGAYGNTPEASMSNKNIYVSTTGSDSTGNGTIGNPYRTIQKGTDMVTDEGSVIVTGGLYNERFSFTSGHKGFTLTSTGSSIISGQNGGSVFSFSGVSSNITIENFTIQDGKAVNGGGAYVYNSNNIAFVNCDFEDNQAYYTSGQARGGAVYISNCSPSFNYCDFDNNQAYGASGGQYNLGYGGAIYTNNATATFDYCTIGTNSALNNSSSDEVYTNSIDGGRPTYSNCGIRGGWLGSYMQSNPIPPIDGGGNYTL
;
A
#
# COMPACT_ATOMS: atom_id res chain seq x y z
N MET A 1 10.21 -4.67 43.38
CA MET A 1 9.84 -3.26 43.64
C MET A 1 8.57 -3.00 42.84
N GLU A 2 7.45 -2.75 43.54
CA GLU A 2 6.21 -2.06 43.12
C GLU A 2 5.68 -2.18 41.67
N GLY A 3 4.57 -2.91 41.46
CA GLY A 3 3.77 -2.77 40.22
C GLY A 3 2.57 -3.69 40.03
N VAL A 4 2.72 -5.01 40.13
CA VAL A 4 1.69 -5.95 39.64
C VAL A 4 0.79 -6.44 40.77
N LYS A 5 -0.50 -6.09 40.69
CA LYS A 5 -1.59 -6.72 41.46
C LYS A 5 -2.52 -7.43 40.49
N PHE A 6 -2.49 -8.75 40.51
CA PHE A 6 -3.57 -9.60 40.01
C PHE A 6 -4.83 -9.31 40.81
N PHE A 7 -5.97 -9.02 40.15
CA PHE A 7 -7.32 -9.39 40.60
C PHE A 7 -8.35 -9.19 39.49
N SER A 8 -8.87 -10.28 38.93
CA SER A 8 -10.29 -10.40 38.58
C SER A 8 -10.68 -11.87 38.48
N VAL A 9 -11.45 -12.35 39.46
CA VAL A 9 -12.14 -13.64 39.40
C VAL A 9 -13.42 -13.40 38.60
N ILE A 10 -13.46 -13.89 37.36
CA ILE A 10 -14.68 -13.94 36.56
C ILE A 10 -15.58 -15.02 37.15
N SER A 11 -16.75 -14.65 37.65
CA SER A 11 -17.78 -15.61 38.05
C SER A 11 -18.73 -15.82 36.87
N VAL A 12 -18.58 -16.96 36.18
CA VAL A 12 -19.52 -17.39 35.13
C VAL A 12 -20.79 -17.92 35.80
N PHE A 13 -21.94 -17.28 35.56
CA PHE A 13 -23.26 -17.82 35.91
C PHE A 13 -23.91 -18.42 34.67
N VAL A 14 -24.07 -19.74 34.63
CA VAL A 14 -24.88 -20.43 33.62
C VAL A 14 -26.34 -20.43 34.09
N ILE A 15 -27.21 -19.69 33.40
CA ILE A 15 -28.67 -19.76 33.62
C ILE A 15 -29.28 -20.63 32.52
N ALA A 16 -29.79 -21.81 32.89
CA ALA A 16 -30.56 -22.64 31.99
C ALA A 16 -32.04 -22.18 31.95
N CYS A 17 -32.46 -21.53 30.87
CA CYS A 17 -33.86 -21.20 30.63
C CYS A 17 -34.52 -22.27 29.73
N SER A 18 -35.58 -22.92 30.23
CA SER A 18 -36.42 -23.83 29.44
C SER A 18 -37.56 -23.04 28.78
N ILE A 19 -37.48 -22.77 27.48
CA ILE A 19 -38.60 -22.21 26.71
C ILE A 19 -39.46 -23.38 26.19
N ALA A 20 -40.57 -23.66 26.86
CA ALA A 20 -41.51 -24.68 26.39
C ALA A 20 -42.46 -24.10 25.32
N HIS A 21 -42.32 -24.60 24.08
CA HIS A 21 -43.25 -24.48 22.95
C HIS A 21 -43.79 -23.07 22.64
N SER A 22 -43.11 -22.34 21.75
CA SER A 22 -43.71 -21.21 21.04
C SER A 22 -43.08 -21.10 19.65
N GLU A 23 -43.85 -21.35 18.58
CA GLU A 23 -43.43 -21.09 17.20
C GLU A 23 -43.19 -19.59 16.98
N ILE A 24 -41.99 -19.23 16.51
CA ILE A 24 -41.71 -17.91 15.96
C ILE A 24 -41.98 -17.97 14.45
N ILE A 25 -43.12 -17.42 13.99
CA ILE A 25 -43.41 -17.31 12.55
C ILE A 25 -43.01 -15.91 12.07
N LEU A 26 -41.92 -15.82 11.31
CA LEU A 26 -41.53 -14.62 10.56
C LEU A 26 -42.21 -14.63 9.18
N THR A 27 -43.17 -13.73 8.95
CA THR A 27 -43.73 -13.52 7.59
C THR A 27 -43.25 -12.18 7.04
N VAL A 28 -42.43 -12.22 5.98
CA VAL A 28 -42.00 -11.02 5.25
C VAL A 28 -43.03 -10.71 4.17
N ASN A 29 -43.90 -9.72 4.41
CA ASN A 29 -44.67 -9.11 3.32
C ASN A 29 -43.86 -7.93 2.79
N GLY A 30 -43.37 -8.07 1.55
CA GLY A 30 -42.39 -7.17 0.95
C GLY A 30 -42.78 -5.69 0.97
N GLU A 31 -41.88 -4.88 1.52
CA GLU A 31 -41.44 -3.54 1.08
C GLU A 31 -40.27 -3.08 1.99
N ASP A 32 -39.47 -2.13 1.49
CA ASP A 32 -38.14 -1.64 1.94
C ASP A 32 -38.00 -1.28 3.45
N PRO A 33 -36.93 -1.72 4.15
CA PRO A 33 -36.75 -1.61 5.61
C PRO A 33 -36.33 -0.21 6.12
N THR A 34 -36.11 0.79 5.27
CA THR A 34 -35.49 2.06 5.69
C THR A 34 -36.40 3.07 6.40
N THR A 35 -37.70 2.79 6.60
CA THR A 35 -38.63 3.85 7.05
C THR A 35 -39.44 3.63 8.33
N ARG A 36 -39.39 2.47 9.02
CA ARG A 36 -39.93 2.30 10.39
C ARG A 36 -39.26 1.14 11.18
N PRO A 37 -39.13 1.25 12.52
CA PRO A 37 -38.61 0.15 13.34
C PRO A 37 -39.58 -1.04 13.35
N LEU A 38 -39.02 -2.27 13.34
CA LEU A 38 -39.76 -3.51 13.48
C LEU A 38 -40.60 -3.49 14.76
N GLU A 39 -41.91 -3.76 14.64
CA GLU A 39 -42.80 -3.86 15.79
C GLU A 39 -42.95 -5.35 16.19
N LEU A 40 -42.27 -5.77 17.26
CA LEU A 40 -42.44 -7.09 17.86
C LEU A 40 -43.65 -7.08 18.81
N LYS A 41 -44.69 -7.86 18.47
CA LYS A 41 -45.84 -8.11 19.37
C LYS A 41 -45.66 -9.44 20.09
N ILE A 42 -45.17 -9.38 21.32
CA ILE A 42 -45.11 -10.55 22.22
C ILE A 42 -46.48 -10.68 22.89
N SER A 43 -47.13 -11.84 22.79
CA SER A 43 -48.52 -12.02 23.24
C SER A 43 -48.69 -12.78 24.57
N LYS A 44 -47.61 -13.06 25.33
CA LYS A 44 -47.69 -13.58 26.71
C LYS A 44 -46.35 -13.53 27.45
N SER A 45 -46.44 -13.61 28.78
CA SER A 45 -45.43 -13.43 29.82
C SER A 45 -44.16 -14.26 29.63
N ILE A 46 -43.01 -13.68 29.99
CA ILE A 46 -41.73 -14.38 30.20
C ILE A 46 -41.60 -14.66 31.70
N GLU A 47 -41.34 -15.91 32.08
CA GLU A 47 -41.16 -16.34 33.47
C GLU A 47 -39.65 -16.52 33.71
N ILE A 48 -39.09 -15.84 34.72
CA ILE A 48 -37.67 -15.94 35.09
C ILE A 48 -37.61 -16.52 36.50
N SER A 49 -37.04 -17.71 36.64
CA SER A 49 -36.89 -18.39 37.93
C SER A 49 -35.45 -18.25 38.42
N VAL A 50 -35.27 -17.63 39.58
CA VAL A 50 -33.97 -17.61 40.29
C VAL A 50 -34.05 -18.68 41.38
N VAL A 51 -33.16 -19.67 41.34
CA VAL A 51 -33.13 -20.74 42.34
C VAL A 51 -32.15 -20.35 43.44
N ASP A 52 -32.67 -20.02 44.61
CA ASP A 52 -31.88 -19.86 45.84
C ASP A 52 -31.70 -21.23 46.50
N SER A 53 -30.46 -21.59 46.85
CA SER A 53 -30.08 -22.93 47.28
C SER A 53 -30.54 -23.31 48.69
N ASN A 54 -31.29 -22.45 49.40
CA ASN A 54 -31.77 -22.77 50.76
C ASN A 54 -33.17 -22.22 51.13
N SER A 55 -34.20 -22.41 50.31
CA SER A 55 -35.59 -22.68 50.78
C SER A 55 -36.54 -23.03 49.63
N MET A 56 -37.67 -23.67 49.96
CA MET A 56 -38.75 -24.03 49.03
C MET A 56 -39.12 -22.89 48.06
N GLU A 57 -39.31 -23.26 46.78
CA GLU A 57 -39.76 -22.42 45.66
C GLU A 57 -40.60 -21.22 46.10
N THR A 58 -40.04 -20.02 45.96
CA THR A 58 -40.82 -18.80 45.88
C THR A 58 -40.56 -18.20 44.51
N SER A 59 -41.44 -18.45 43.55
CA SER A 59 -41.41 -17.79 42.25
C SER A 59 -41.78 -16.32 42.42
N TYR A 60 -41.06 -15.44 41.74
CA TYR A 60 -41.39 -14.02 41.66
C TYR A 60 -42.00 -13.75 40.28
N ASP A 61 -43.30 -13.49 40.23
CA ASP A 61 -43.96 -13.06 39.00
C ASP A 61 -43.64 -11.60 38.71
N LEU A 62 -42.67 -11.33 37.82
CA LEU A 62 -42.47 -10.00 37.27
C LEU A 62 -43.36 -9.84 36.02
N THR A 63 -44.49 -9.13 36.16
CA THR A 63 -45.39 -8.90 35.02
C THR A 63 -44.98 -7.64 34.24
N LEU A 64 -44.45 -7.79 33.04
CA LEU A 64 -44.26 -6.68 32.09
C LEU A 64 -45.54 -6.51 31.26
N SER A 65 -46.29 -5.44 31.49
CA SER A 65 -47.38 -5.03 30.59
C SER A 65 -47.12 -3.62 30.06
N ALA A 66 -47.02 -3.48 28.74
CA ALA A 66 -46.90 -2.17 28.10
C ALA A 66 -48.29 -1.52 27.98
N THR A 67 -48.65 -0.67 28.95
CA THR A 67 -49.53 0.48 28.70
C THR A 67 -49.41 1.53 29.82
N GLY A 68 -48.52 2.51 29.61
CA GLY A 68 -48.43 3.73 30.43
C GLY A 68 -47.76 3.52 31.78
N GLY A 69 -46.76 4.37 32.08
CA GLY A 69 -45.91 4.25 33.26
C GLY A 69 -46.67 4.13 34.59
N VAL A 70 -46.19 3.20 35.42
CA VAL A 70 -46.12 3.12 36.90
C VAL A 70 -46.04 1.63 37.29
N PHE A 71 -45.04 1.26 38.10
CA PHE A 71 -44.92 -0.07 38.70
C PHE A 71 -45.78 -0.17 39.99
N SER A 72 -46.53 -1.27 40.17
CA SER A 72 -47.21 -1.55 41.44
C SER A 72 -47.19 -3.04 41.79
N TYR A 73 -46.92 -3.33 43.07
CA TYR A 73 -46.72 -4.64 43.70
C TYR A 73 -47.98 -5.14 44.43
N GLU A 74 -48.28 -6.44 44.37
CA GLU A 74 -49.19 -7.13 45.31
C GLU A 74 -48.62 -8.48 45.78
N ASN A 75 -48.78 -8.76 47.08
CA ASN A 75 -48.24 -9.90 47.84
C ASN A 75 -49.36 -10.87 48.25
N PRO A 76 -49.16 -12.20 48.19
CA PRO A 76 -49.90 -13.08 49.10
C PRO A 76 -49.05 -14.20 49.77
N THR A 77 -48.59 -13.92 50.98
CA THR A 77 -48.78 -14.68 52.25
C THR A 77 -48.80 -16.23 52.31
N SER A 78 -47.95 -16.72 53.24
CA SER A 78 -48.07 -17.88 54.19
C SER A 78 -47.47 -19.23 53.74
N LYS A 79 -46.63 -19.97 54.51
CA LYS A 79 -46.55 -20.22 55.97
C LYS A 79 -45.14 -20.67 56.47
N SER A 80 -44.67 -20.06 57.58
CA SER A 80 -44.02 -20.60 58.81
C SER A 80 -43.07 -21.83 58.75
N THR A 81 -41.95 -21.98 59.49
CA THR A 81 -41.43 -21.38 60.75
C THR A 81 -40.00 -21.91 61.02
N ALA A 82 -39.18 -21.11 61.72
CA ALA A 82 -37.73 -21.26 61.95
C ALA A 82 -37.30 -22.04 63.22
N SER A 83 -36.03 -22.48 63.25
CA SER A 83 -35.00 -22.36 64.33
C SER A 83 -33.94 -23.47 64.17
N SER A 84 -32.63 -23.37 64.41
CA SER A 84 -31.62 -22.40 64.91
C SER A 84 -30.28 -23.17 64.81
N GLU A 85 -29.15 -22.66 64.31
CA GLU A 85 -28.18 -21.80 65.01
C GLU A 85 -27.10 -21.34 64.00
N LEU A 86 -26.64 -20.10 64.18
CA LEU A 86 -25.71 -19.33 63.35
C LEU A 86 -24.22 -19.61 63.65
N LEU A 87 -23.34 -19.29 62.68
CA LEU A 87 -22.25 -18.30 62.88
C LEU A 87 -21.56 -17.86 61.54
N GLN A 88 -21.73 -16.57 61.22
CA GLN A 88 -20.95 -15.59 60.41
C GLN A 88 -20.40 -15.90 58.99
N LYS A 89 -20.91 -15.18 57.97
CA LYS A 89 -20.17 -14.19 57.12
C LYS A 89 -21.10 -13.39 56.18
N GLU A 90 -20.59 -12.27 55.67
CA GLU A 90 -21.26 -11.09 55.07
C GLU A 90 -22.12 -11.34 53.81
N THR A 91 -23.19 -10.55 53.66
CA THR A 91 -24.12 -10.56 52.50
C THR A 91 -24.20 -9.15 51.91
N VAL A 92 -23.95 -8.98 50.61
CA VAL A 92 -24.31 -7.77 49.87
C VAL A 92 -25.71 -7.98 49.30
N GLY A 93 -26.71 -7.31 49.87
CA GLY A 93 -28.09 -7.35 49.38
C GLY A 93 -28.44 -6.06 48.65
N ILE A 94 -28.69 -6.15 47.34
CA ILE A 94 -29.24 -5.03 46.54
C ILE A 94 -30.68 -4.81 47.00
N GLN A 95 -31.03 -3.61 47.45
CA GLN A 95 -32.40 -3.30 47.90
C GLN A 95 -33.22 -2.74 46.74
N ALA A 96 -34.52 -3.07 46.69
CA ALA A 96 -35.44 -2.58 45.66
C ALA A 96 -35.56 -1.03 45.59
N SER A 97 -35.07 -0.30 46.60
CA SER A 97 -34.94 1.16 46.56
C SER A 97 -33.87 1.66 45.59
N ASP A 98 -32.89 0.83 45.26
CA ASP A 98 -31.75 1.18 44.40
C ASP A 98 -32.16 1.15 42.91
N LEU A 99 -33.22 0.42 42.57
CA LEU A 99 -33.80 0.33 41.22
C LEU A 99 -34.84 1.43 40.92
N ALA A 100 -35.23 2.24 41.91
CA ALA A 100 -36.35 3.18 41.79
C ALA A 100 -36.06 4.44 40.95
N ASN A 101 -34.79 4.67 40.56
CA ASN A 101 -34.34 5.84 39.80
C ASN A 101 -33.77 5.50 38.42
N ILE A 102 -33.95 4.27 37.93
CA ILE A 102 -33.51 3.93 36.58
C ILE A 102 -34.41 4.69 35.59
N GLY A 103 -33.84 5.67 34.87
CA GLY A 103 -34.47 6.30 33.72
C GLY A 103 -34.73 5.28 32.61
N ASP A 104 -35.41 5.67 31.53
CA ASP A 104 -35.79 4.74 30.46
C ASP A 104 -34.58 3.92 29.97
N ILE A 105 -34.66 2.59 30.11
CA ILE A 105 -33.68 1.61 29.62
C ILE A 105 -34.05 1.29 28.18
N TYR A 106 -33.07 1.31 27.28
CA TYR A 106 -33.27 0.90 25.89
C TYR A 106 -32.32 -0.24 25.55
N PHE A 107 -32.80 -1.13 24.68
CA PHE A 107 -32.05 -2.26 24.17
C PHE A 107 -31.62 -1.95 22.74
N GLU A 108 -30.32 -2.04 22.48
CA GLU A 108 -29.79 -2.01 21.11
C GLU A 108 -29.68 -3.44 20.61
N PHE A 109 -30.16 -3.68 19.38
CA PHE A 109 -30.18 -5.01 18.77
C PHE A 109 -29.31 -4.97 17.51
N GLN A 110 -28.20 -5.71 17.52
CA GLN A 110 -27.51 -6.11 16.31
C GLN A 110 -27.90 -7.54 15.97
N TYR A 111 -28.37 -7.74 14.75
CA TYR A 111 -28.75 -9.05 14.25
C TYR A 111 -27.82 -9.48 13.12
N ASN A 112 -27.20 -10.64 13.30
CA ASN A 112 -26.60 -11.44 12.24
C ASN A 112 -27.30 -12.82 12.24
N PRO A 113 -27.42 -13.51 11.09
CA PRO A 113 -28.05 -14.82 11.05
C PRO A 113 -27.31 -15.80 11.99
N GLY A 114 -27.96 -16.26 13.07
CA GLY A 114 -27.42 -17.21 14.06
C GLY A 114 -27.07 -16.62 15.44
N VAL A 115 -26.95 -15.29 15.58
CA VAL A 115 -26.57 -14.63 16.84
C VAL A 115 -27.39 -13.35 17.07
N ALA A 116 -27.89 -13.17 18.30
CA ALA A 116 -28.49 -11.92 18.76
C ALA A 116 -27.73 -11.37 19.97
N ILE A 117 -27.27 -10.12 19.86
CA ILE A 117 -26.58 -9.40 20.92
C ILE A 117 -27.55 -8.39 21.54
N ILE A 118 -27.67 -8.41 22.86
CA ILE A 118 -28.51 -7.50 23.64
C ILE A 118 -27.63 -6.76 24.65
N SER A 119 -27.45 -5.46 24.43
CA SER A 119 -26.68 -4.59 25.31
C SER A 119 -27.59 -3.76 26.21
N LEU A 120 -27.22 -3.65 27.49
CA LEU A 120 -27.91 -2.80 28.46
C LEU A 120 -27.13 -1.50 28.67
N ILE A 121 -27.65 -0.42 28.10
CA ILE A 121 -27.01 0.90 28.11
C ILE A 121 -27.90 1.88 28.88
N THR A 122 -27.30 2.69 29.74
CA THR A 122 -28.06 3.61 30.60
C THR A 122 -27.86 5.05 30.14
N ASN A 123 -28.93 5.74 29.75
CA ASN A 123 -28.86 7.10 29.19
C ASN A 123 -28.57 8.22 30.21
N GLN A 124 -28.41 7.87 31.49
CA GLN A 124 -28.05 8.79 32.58
C GLN A 124 -27.07 8.10 33.52
N SER A 125 -26.24 8.91 34.20
CA SER A 125 -25.26 8.40 35.15
C SER A 125 -25.94 7.76 36.37
N LEU A 126 -25.58 6.53 36.69
CA LEU A 126 -26.12 5.76 37.81
C LEU A 126 -25.19 5.82 39.01
N THR A 127 -25.74 5.82 40.23
CA THR A 127 -24.95 5.68 41.44
C THR A 127 -25.20 4.32 42.07
N ILE A 128 -24.20 3.44 42.03
CA ILE A 128 -24.29 2.09 42.59
C ILE A 128 -23.23 1.99 43.69
N ASN A 129 -23.64 1.61 44.91
CA ASN A 129 -22.76 1.51 46.08
C ASN A 129 -21.89 2.77 46.32
N ASN A 130 -22.49 3.96 46.16
CA ASN A 130 -21.84 5.28 46.26
C ASN A 130 -20.77 5.59 45.19
N GLN A 131 -20.71 4.84 44.09
CA GLN A 131 -19.88 5.15 42.91
C GLN A 131 -20.75 5.55 41.72
N ILE A 132 -20.30 6.53 40.92
CA ILE A 132 -21.07 7.07 39.77
C ILE A 132 -20.59 6.40 38.47
N VAL A 133 -21.46 5.59 37.86
CA VAL A 133 -21.33 5.06 36.49
C VAL A 133 -21.82 6.13 35.51
N PRO A 134 -21.03 6.55 34.49
CA PRO A 134 -21.43 7.57 33.52
C PRO A 134 -22.65 7.17 32.66
N ALA A 135 -23.29 8.15 32.03
CA ALA A 135 -24.32 7.88 31.02
C ALA A 135 -23.67 7.23 29.78
N ASP A 136 -24.44 6.45 29.03
CA ASP A 136 -24.07 5.73 27.80
C ASP A 136 -22.95 4.70 28.00
N THR A 137 -22.73 4.25 29.24
CA THR A 137 -21.82 3.14 29.55
C THR A 137 -22.58 1.83 29.44
N GLU A 138 -22.02 0.86 28.71
CA GLU A 138 -22.56 -0.49 28.57
C GLU A 138 -22.28 -1.27 29.86
N ILE A 139 -23.35 -1.64 30.57
CA ILE A 139 -23.24 -2.22 31.93
C ILE A 139 -23.40 -3.74 31.89
N TYR A 140 -24.04 -4.26 30.85
CA TYR A 140 -24.31 -5.68 30.70
C TYR A 140 -24.48 -6.04 29.23
N GLN A 141 -23.91 -7.18 28.82
CA GLN A 141 -24.07 -7.73 27.48
C GLN A 141 -24.60 -9.16 27.58
N LEU A 142 -25.65 -9.45 26.82
CA LEU A 142 -26.29 -10.76 26.74
C LEU A 142 -26.21 -11.24 25.29
N ILE A 143 -25.55 -12.36 25.07
CA ILE A 143 -25.40 -12.96 23.74
C ILE A 143 -26.27 -14.22 23.68
N LEU A 144 -27.14 -14.29 22.66
CA LEU A 144 -28.09 -15.38 22.45
C LEU A 144 -27.79 -16.07 21.12
N PHE A 145 -27.64 -17.39 21.15
CA PHE A 145 -27.45 -18.22 19.96
C PHE A 145 -28.76 -18.92 19.57
N ASP A 146 -29.11 -18.89 18.28
CA ASP A 146 -30.18 -19.74 17.72
C ASP A 146 -29.57 -20.99 17.10
N VAL A 147 -29.63 -22.09 17.83
CA VAL A 147 -29.18 -23.40 17.37
C VAL A 147 -30.34 -24.01 16.57
N THR A 148 -30.19 -24.12 15.25
CA THR A 148 -31.27 -24.51 14.31
C THR A 148 -31.86 -25.92 14.49
N ASN A 149 -31.56 -26.61 15.59
CA ASN A 149 -32.40 -27.69 16.11
C ASN A 149 -32.92 -27.31 17.50
N ALA A 150 -34.19 -26.91 17.50
CA ALA A 150 -34.94 -26.41 18.64
C ALA A 150 -34.86 -27.33 19.88
N GLU A 151 -33.92 -27.06 20.80
CA GLU A 151 -34.09 -27.41 22.22
C GLU A 151 -33.07 -26.79 23.20
N LYS A 152 -32.05 -26.02 22.78
CA LYS A 152 -31.14 -25.33 23.73
C LYS A 152 -30.70 -23.95 23.23
N VAL A 153 -30.78 -22.96 24.11
CA VAL A 153 -30.16 -21.64 23.97
C VAL A 153 -29.01 -21.59 24.97
N VAL A 154 -27.79 -21.30 24.52
CA VAL A 154 -26.66 -21.02 25.40
C VAL A 154 -26.64 -19.51 25.67
N VAL A 155 -26.56 -19.15 26.95
CA VAL A 155 -26.59 -17.76 27.41
C VAL A 155 -25.30 -17.47 28.16
N PHE A 156 -24.52 -16.52 27.67
CA PHE A 156 -23.38 -15.97 28.40
C PHE A 156 -23.73 -14.57 28.90
N GLY A 157 -23.46 -14.32 30.17
CA GLY A 157 -23.51 -12.99 30.77
C GLY A 157 -22.10 -12.57 31.19
N VAL A 158 -21.59 -11.49 30.61
CA VAL A 158 -20.34 -10.87 31.05
C VAL A 158 -20.72 -9.69 31.95
N ASN A 159 -20.23 -9.70 33.19
CA ASN A 159 -20.37 -8.59 34.12
C ASN A 159 -19.00 -7.92 34.30
N TYR A 160 -18.90 -6.63 33.94
CA TYR A 160 -17.67 -5.87 34.12
C TYR A 160 -17.63 -5.24 35.52
N ASP A 161 -16.94 -5.89 36.46
CA ASP A 161 -16.63 -5.27 37.76
C ASP A 161 -15.42 -4.32 37.61
N SER A 162 -15.69 -3.02 37.50
CA SER A 162 -14.66 -1.98 37.49
C SER A 162 -14.44 -1.41 38.90
N LEU A 163 -13.69 -2.10 39.79
CA LEU A 163 -13.32 -1.56 41.11
C LEU A 163 -11.94 -2.03 41.60
N SER A 164 -10.95 -1.12 41.67
CA SER A 164 -9.58 -1.36 42.16
C SER A 164 -9.36 -0.86 43.62
N TYR A 165 -8.69 -1.66 44.49
CA TYR A 165 -8.06 -1.19 45.75
C TYR A 165 -7.07 -2.18 46.41
N GLU A 166 -6.11 -1.71 47.25
CA GLU A 166 -5.15 -2.46 48.12
C GLU A 166 -4.68 -1.55 49.31
N PRO A 167 -3.97 -1.95 50.42
CA PRO A 167 -3.82 -3.17 51.29
C PRO A 167 -4.12 -2.84 52.82
N PRO A 168 -3.81 -3.61 53.93
CA PRO A 168 -2.51 -4.18 54.41
C PRO A 168 -2.48 -5.60 55.11
N VAL A 169 -1.26 -6.06 55.40
CA VAL A 169 -0.66 -7.40 55.72
C VAL A 169 -0.86 -7.99 57.15
N GLN A 170 -0.88 -9.34 57.34
CA GLN A 170 -0.16 -10.08 58.42
C GLN A 170 -0.15 -11.64 58.34
N GLU A 171 0.87 -12.23 59.01
CA GLU A 171 1.55 -13.55 58.91
C GLU A 171 0.88 -14.81 59.53
N GLU A 172 1.58 -15.96 59.31
CA GLU A 172 1.63 -17.25 60.06
C GLU A 172 0.70 -18.40 59.61
N SER A 173 0.99 -19.70 59.74
CA SER A 173 2.16 -20.59 59.65
C SER A 173 1.66 -22.06 59.87
N ILE A 174 2.47 -23.07 59.46
CA ILE A 174 2.60 -24.47 59.97
C ILE A 174 1.69 -25.68 59.53
N SER A 175 2.39 -26.72 59.04
CA SER A 175 2.40 -28.19 59.37
C SER A 175 1.52 -29.25 58.66
N GLN A 176 2.23 -30.24 58.10
CA GLN A 176 1.89 -31.60 57.60
C GLN A 176 1.44 -32.60 58.72
N PRO A 177 1.33 -33.96 58.54
CA PRO A 177 1.05 -34.89 57.39
C PRO A 177 0.02 -36.05 57.71
N PHE A 178 -0.24 -36.96 56.74
CA PHE A 178 -0.54 -38.43 56.83
C PHE A 178 -1.84 -39.02 56.20
N GLU A 179 -1.61 -39.86 55.17
CA GLU A 179 -2.08 -41.23 54.84
C GLU A 179 -3.57 -41.65 54.67
N SER A 180 -3.87 -42.00 53.40
CA SER A 180 -4.50 -43.22 52.81
C SER A 180 -5.63 -43.98 53.52
N GLU A 181 -6.74 -44.23 52.81
CA GLU A 181 -7.07 -45.55 52.19
C GLU A 181 -8.49 -45.59 51.56
N SER A 182 -8.52 -45.99 50.28
CA SER A 182 -9.43 -46.93 49.60
C SER A 182 -10.97 -46.72 49.46
N PHE A 183 -11.35 -46.64 48.18
CA PHE A 183 -12.39 -47.37 47.43
C PHE A 183 -13.90 -47.05 47.54
N GLU A 184 -14.37 -46.45 46.43
CA GLU A 184 -15.58 -46.71 45.65
C GLU A 184 -16.97 -46.78 46.33
N SER A 185 -17.81 -45.78 46.02
CA SER A 185 -19.07 -46.06 45.30
C SER A 185 -19.66 -44.80 44.68
N MET A 186 -20.06 -44.95 43.41
CA MET A 186 -20.78 -44.00 42.56
C MET A 186 -21.97 -43.30 43.25
N GLY A 187 -22.11 -42.01 43.03
CA GLY A 187 -23.30 -41.23 43.37
C GLY A 187 -23.07 -39.75 43.10
N LEU A 188 -23.35 -39.32 41.87
CA LEU A 188 -23.40 -37.91 41.49
C LEU A 188 -24.42 -37.20 42.39
N GLY A 189 -23.89 -36.37 43.27
CA GLY A 189 -24.66 -35.59 44.24
C GLY A 189 -23.71 -34.97 45.24
N ASP A 190 -23.07 -33.87 44.85
CA ASP A 190 -22.92 -32.65 45.64
C ASP A 190 -22.36 -31.55 44.72
N GLY A 191 -22.83 -30.32 44.93
CA GLY A 191 -22.63 -29.18 44.02
C GLY A 191 -21.25 -28.54 44.16
N ASP A 192 -20.26 -29.11 43.48
CA ASP A 192 -18.98 -28.46 43.27
C ASP A 192 -19.01 -27.63 41.99
N SER A 193 -18.52 -26.39 42.07
CA SER A 193 -18.30 -25.57 40.87
C SER A 193 -17.21 -26.22 40.01
N MET A 194 -17.24 -25.98 38.69
CA MET A 194 -16.26 -26.55 37.75
C MET A 194 -14.80 -26.30 38.18
N MET A 195 -14.52 -25.19 38.88
CA MET A 195 -13.20 -24.90 39.46
C MET A 195 -12.84 -25.79 40.67
N THR A 196 -13.82 -26.20 41.49
CA THR A 196 -13.60 -27.06 42.68
C THR A 196 -13.44 -28.53 42.29
N PHE A 197 -14.00 -28.94 41.14
CA PHE A 197 -13.73 -30.24 40.51
C PHE A 197 -12.29 -30.34 39.98
N MET A 198 -11.72 -29.23 39.47
CA MET A 198 -10.33 -29.18 39.00
C MET A 198 -9.30 -29.19 40.14
N GLU A 199 -9.59 -28.63 41.32
CA GLU A 199 -8.66 -28.64 42.48
C GLU A 199 -8.63 -29.97 43.27
N SER A 200 -9.70 -30.79 43.20
CA SER A 200 -9.84 -32.00 44.01
C SER A 200 -9.39 -33.29 43.33
N GLN A 201 -9.17 -33.25 42.02
CA GLN A 201 -8.36 -34.25 41.33
C GLN A 201 -6.90 -33.83 41.53
N GLN A 202 -6.10 -34.66 42.20
CA GLN A 202 -4.65 -34.58 42.04
C GLN A 202 -4.32 -35.02 40.61
N PHE A 203 -4.57 -34.16 39.63
CA PHE A 203 -3.73 -34.15 38.47
C PHE A 203 -2.37 -33.65 38.97
N GLU A 204 -1.33 -34.44 38.74
CA GLU A 204 0.01 -33.88 38.68
C GLU A 204 -0.09 -32.58 37.87
N ARG A 205 0.53 -31.49 38.33
CA ARG A 205 0.66 -30.27 37.52
C ARG A 205 0.91 -30.74 36.10
N VAL A 206 -0.03 -30.51 35.18
CA VAL A 206 0.22 -30.79 33.78
C VAL A 206 1.27 -29.76 33.39
N SER A 207 2.53 -30.20 33.36
CA SER A 207 3.58 -29.49 32.66
C SER A 207 3.27 -29.71 31.19
N PHE A 208 2.78 -28.68 30.52
CA PHE A 208 2.59 -28.70 29.08
C PHE A 208 3.98 -28.72 28.44
N ALA A 209 4.21 -29.66 27.53
CA ALA A 209 5.54 -30.03 27.06
C ALA A 209 5.99 -29.23 25.83
N ASN A 210 5.08 -28.54 25.12
CA ASN A 210 5.31 -27.82 23.86
C ASN A 210 4.03 -27.12 23.34
N ALA A 211 4.11 -26.42 22.20
CA ALA A 211 3.12 -25.46 21.70
C ALA A 211 1.98 -26.02 20.82
N ALA A 212 1.95 -27.33 20.50
CA ALA A 212 0.81 -28.00 19.84
C ALA A 212 -0.48 -28.10 20.64
N GLU A 213 -0.48 -27.59 21.86
CA GLU A 213 -1.68 -27.46 22.65
C GLU A 213 -2.28 -26.04 22.51
N CYS A 214 -1.76 -25.19 21.59
CA CYS A 214 -2.24 -23.82 21.40
C CYS A 214 -3.49 -23.75 20.50
N PRO A 215 -4.64 -23.28 21.02
CA PRO A 215 -5.93 -23.21 20.31
C PRO A 215 -6.12 -21.88 19.55
N ASP A 216 -5.13 -21.47 18.75
CA ASP A 216 -5.23 -20.33 17.84
C ASP A 216 -5.75 -20.83 16.49
N LEU A 217 -6.99 -20.46 16.15
CA LEU A 217 -7.72 -20.99 14.99
C LEU A 217 -7.84 -19.96 13.86
N ASP A 218 -7.39 -18.71 14.07
CA ASP A 218 -7.35 -17.67 13.03
C ASP A 218 -5.95 -17.12 12.72
N ASP A 219 -4.91 -17.76 13.27
CA ASP A 219 -3.48 -17.54 13.06
C ASP A 219 -3.07 -16.09 13.37
N ASP A 220 -3.72 -15.46 14.36
CA ASP A 220 -3.43 -14.07 14.77
C ASP A 220 -2.47 -13.95 15.97
N ASN A 221 -1.93 -15.08 16.44
CA ASN A 221 -1.04 -15.29 17.58
C ASN A 221 -1.70 -15.02 18.95
N PHE A 222 -3.02 -14.80 19.00
CA PHE A 222 -3.76 -14.58 20.23
C PHE A 222 -4.92 -15.57 20.34
N VAL A 223 -4.89 -16.42 21.35
CA VAL A 223 -6.08 -17.19 21.73
C VAL A 223 -7.15 -16.27 22.30
N ASN A 224 -8.12 -15.91 21.46
CA ASN A 224 -9.10 -14.86 21.74
C ASN A 224 -10.53 -15.26 21.32
N LEU A 225 -11.42 -14.28 21.30
CA LEU A 225 -12.85 -14.51 21.04
C LEU A 225 -13.13 -14.99 19.61
N LYS A 226 -12.23 -14.74 18.66
CA LYS A 226 -12.37 -15.16 17.27
C LYS A 226 -12.08 -16.65 17.09
N ASP A 227 -11.07 -17.18 17.77
CA ASP A 227 -10.76 -18.62 17.76
C ASP A 227 -11.91 -19.42 18.35
N PHE A 228 -12.50 -18.89 19.43
CA PHE A 228 -13.71 -19.46 20.00
C PHE A 228 -14.88 -19.48 19.01
N ALA A 229 -15.00 -18.46 18.15
CA ALA A 229 -16.03 -18.42 17.13
C ALA A 229 -15.83 -19.52 16.08
N ILE A 230 -14.59 -19.82 15.71
CA ILE A 230 -14.24 -20.89 14.78
C ILE A 230 -14.52 -22.27 15.39
N LEU A 231 -14.04 -22.53 16.61
CA LEU A 231 -14.36 -23.77 17.35
C LEU A 231 -15.87 -23.97 17.50
N SER A 232 -16.61 -22.89 17.81
CA SER A 232 -18.06 -22.96 17.94
C SER A 232 -18.79 -23.29 16.62
N GLY A 233 -18.18 -22.95 15.48
CA GLY A 233 -18.66 -23.28 14.15
C GLY A 233 -18.62 -24.78 13.85
N ASN A 234 -17.67 -25.48 14.47
CA ASN A 234 -17.46 -26.92 14.31
C ASN A 234 -17.96 -27.74 15.50
N TRP A 235 -18.62 -27.13 16.49
CA TRP A 235 -19.08 -27.80 17.71
C TRP A 235 -19.94 -29.05 17.45
N LEU A 236 -19.50 -30.20 17.99
CA LEU A 236 -20.07 -31.54 17.79
C LEU A 236 -20.09 -32.00 16.32
N ALA A 237 -19.28 -31.40 15.46
CA ALA A 237 -18.98 -31.95 14.15
C ALA A 237 -18.11 -33.21 14.32
N ASN A 238 -18.19 -34.10 13.33
CA ASN A 238 -17.43 -35.34 13.32
C ASN A 238 -16.76 -35.50 11.95
N GLY A 239 -15.46 -35.79 11.92
CA GLY A 239 -14.68 -35.92 10.68
C GLY A 239 -13.19 -35.72 10.92
N SER A 240 -12.38 -36.06 9.92
CA SER A 240 -10.96 -35.67 9.88
C SER A 240 -10.84 -34.16 9.68
N ASP A 241 -9.78 -33.56 10.21
CA ASP A 241 -9.37 -32.18 9.92
C ASP A 241 -10.46 -31.14 10.23
N LEU A 242 -11.08 -31.23 11.42
CA LEU A 242 -12.03 -30.23 11.90
C LEU A 242 -11.29 -29.16 12.69
N ASP A 243 -11.40 -27.89 12.27
CA ASP A 243 -10.86 -26.76 13.04
C ASP A 243 -11.48 -26.77 14.46
N GLY A 244 -10.64 -26.86 15.49
CA GLY A 244 -11.06 -26.94 16.89
C GLY A 244 -11.23 -28.35 17.48
N ASP A 245 -10.86 -29.43 16.77
CA ASP A 245 -10.66 -30.78 17.33
C ASP A 245 -9.19 -30.93 17.76
N PHE A 246 -8.84 -30.38 18.92
CA PHE A 246 -7.46 -30.26 19.39
C PHE A 246 -6.91 -31.58 19.95
N ASN A 247 -7.77 -32.53 20.29
CA ASN A 247 -7.37 -33.83 20.82
C ASN A 247 -7.32 -34.94 19.75
N GLU A 248 -7.61 -34.60 18.49
CA GLU A 248 -7.63 -35.47 17.31
C GLU A 248 -8.51 -36.72 17.47
N ASP A 249 -9.63 -36.62 18.21
CA ASP A 249 -10.55 -37.74 18.41
C ASP A 249 -11.65 -37.87 17.34
N GLU A 250 -11.51 -37.06 16.28
CA GLU A 250 -12.44 -36.87 15.16
C GLU A 250 -13.73 -36.15 15.56
N THR A 251 -13.81 -35.54 16.75
CA THR A 251 -14.97 -34.81 17.23
C THR A 251 -14.62 -33.52 17.98
N VAL A 252 -15.20 -32.39 17.57
CA VAL A 252 -15.08 -31.13 18.33
C VAL A 252 -16.04 -31.17 19.52
N ASP A 253 -15.51 -31.30 20.73
CA ASP A 253 -16.32 -31.53 21.91
C ASP A 253 -15.85 -30.79 23.19
N LEU A 254 -16.36 -31.23 24.34
CA LEU A 254 -16.09 -30.59 25.61
C LEU A 254 -14.62 -30.62 26.02
N ASP A 255 -13.88 -31.63 25.58
CA ASP A 255 -12.47 -31.77 25.88
C ASP A 255 -11.66 -30.72 25.09
N ASP A 256 -12.03 -30.41 23.84
CA ASP A 256 -11.41 -29.33 23.04
C ASP A 256 -11.73 -27.93 23.55
N LEU A 257 -12.98 -27.72 23.97
CA LEU A 257 -13.37 -26.46 24.62
C LEU A 257 -12.60 -26.23 25.93
N THR A 258 -12.33 -27.31 26.67
CA THR A 258 -11.54 -27.26 27.91
C THR A 258 -10.08 -26.97 27.60
N HIS A 259 -9.55 -27.52 26.51
CA HIS A 259 -8.25 -27.20 25.95
C HIS A 259 -8.13 -25.70 25.65
N MET A 260 -9.08 -25.16 24.88
CA MET A 260 -9.08 -23.75 24.49
C MET A 260 -9.16 -22.78 25.68
N ALA A 261 -10.03 -23.08 26.64
CA ALA A 261 -10.25 -22.26 27.83
C ALA A 261 -9.00 -22.12 28.73
N THR A 262 -8.01 -23.01 28.58
CA THR A 262 -6.77 -23.00 29.37
C THR A 262 -5.77 -21.95 28.84
N TYR A 263 -5.79 -21.67 27.54
CA TYR A 263 -4.90 -20.71 26.86
C TYR A 263 -5.48 -19.31 26.73
N TRP A 264 -6.81 -19.14 26.78
CA TRP A 264 -7.48 -17.83 26.79
C TRP A 264 -6.90 -16.87 27.86
N LEU A 265 -6.42 -17.41 28.99
CA LEU A 265 -5.86 -16.61 30.08
C LEU A 265 -4.38 -16.20 29.90
N HIS A 266 -3.67 -16.71 28.88
CA HIS A 266 -2.22 -16.53 28.71
C HIS A 266 -1.84 -15.61 27.53
N GLU A 267 -2.78 -15.17 26.69
CA GLU A 267 -2.63 -14.18 25.60
C GLU A 267 -1.56 -14.46 24.52
N VAL A 268 -0.70 -15.49 24.61
CA VAL A 268 0.28 -15.90 23.57
C VAL A 268 0.56 -17.42 23.62
N CYS A 269 0.78 -18.04 22.45
CA CYS A 269 1.27 -19.42 22.34
C CYS A 269 2.70 -19.55 22.93
N PRO A 270 3.10 -20.73 23.46
CA PRO A 270 4.44 -20.91 24.03
C PRO A 270 5.54 -20.74 22.97
N VAL A 271 6.43 -19.79 23.18
CA VAL A 271 7.64 -19.59 22.37
C VAL A 271 8.72 -20.57 22.82
N THR A 272 9.41 -21.19 21.87
CA THR A 272 10.61 -22.02 22.11
C THR A 272 11.87 -21.19 21.94
N TYR A 273 12.76 -21.19 22.94
CA TYR A 273 13.98 -20.38 22.96
C TYR A 273 15.22 -21.22 22.67
N VAL A 274 16.12 -20.72 21.81
CA VAL A 274 17.35 -21.40 21.40
C VAL A 274 18.58 -20.50 21.55
N ASP A 275 19.58 -20.94 22.32
CA ASP A 275 20.84 -20.21 22.54
C ASP A 275 22.06 -21.15 22.46
N GLY A 276 22.80 -21.07 21.35
CA GLY A 276 24.00 -21.88 21.11
C GLY A 276 25.14 -21.62 22.11
N SER A 277 25.10 -20.50 22.83
CA SER A 277 26.13 -20.11 23.80
C SER A 277 26.03 -20.85 25.13
N VAL A 278 24.87 -21.46 25.45
CA VAL A 278 24.71 -22.15 26.73
C VAL A 278 25.58 -23.41 26.82
N ALA A 279 26.12 -23.65 28.02
CA ALA A 279 27.00 -24.79 28.25
C ALA A 279 26.27 -26.14 28.26
N VAL A 280 24.99 -26.14 28.62
CA VAL A 280 24.12 -27.32 28.74
C VAL A 280 22.75 -26.92 28.21
N SER A 281 22.18 -27.75 27.33
CA SER A 281 20.83 -27.54 26.79
C SER A 281 19.78 -27.58 27.90
N GLY A 282 18.84 -26.63 27.88
CA GLY A 282 17.64 -26.59 28.70
C GLY A 282 16.48 -27.33 28.07
N ASP A 283 15.28 -26.82 28.28
CA ASP A 283 14.00 -27.36 27.76
C ASP A 283 13.32 -26.42 26.76
N GLY A 284 13.96 -25.32 26.38
CA GLY A 284 13.44 -24.35 25.43
C GLY A 284 12.39 -23.40 26.01
N SER A 285 12.13 -23.41 27.32
CA SER A 285 11.00 -22.67 27.91
C SER A 285 11.23 -21.18 28.16
N SER A 286 12.49 -20.71 28.12
CA SER A 286 12.90 -19.30 28.32
C SER A 286 14.37 -19.11 27.95
N TRP A 287 14.86 -17.88 27.88
CA TRP A 287 16.31 -17.59 27.76
C TRP A 287 17.15 -18.10 28.94
N THR A 288 16.54 -18.44 30.08
CA THR A 288 17.24 -19.06 31.21
C THR A 288 17.35 -20.58 31.13
N SER A 289 16.53 -21.21 30.28
CA SER A 289 16.51 -22.65 30.01
C SER A 289 16.36 -22.94 28.51
N PRO A 290 17.14 -22.31 27.61
CA PRO A 290 16.94 -22.45 26.18
C PRO A 290 17.47 -23.80 25.68
N TYR A 291 16.95 -24.28 24.55
CA TYR A 291 17.64 -25.33 23.81
C TYR A 291 19.00 -24.82 23.36
N LYS A 292 20.02 -25.67 23.43
CA LYS A 292 21.35 -25.33 22.94
C LYS A 292 21.42 -25.44 21.42
N TYR A 293 20.78 -26.45 20.85
CA TYR A 293 20.83 -26.74 19.43
C TYR A 293 19.49 -26.41 18.80
N LEU A 294 19.51 -25.76 17.64
CA LEU A 294 18.30 -25.45 16.89
C LEU A 294 17.59 -26.72 16.41
N GLN A 295 18.36 -27.77 16.10
CA GLN A 295 17.83 -29.06 15.69
C GLN A 295 16.89 -29.66 16.75
N ASP A 296 17.30 -29.62 18.03
CA ASP A 296 16.46 -30.08 19.14
C ASP A 296 15.12 -29.31 19.18
N ALA A 297 15.14 -27.99 18.90
CA ALA A 297 13.92 -27.19 18.88
C ALA A 297 13.02 -27.55 17.69
N LEU A 298 13.59 -27.72 16.49
CA LEU A 298 12.86 -28.11 15.29
C LEU A 298 12.24 -29.51 15.43
N ASP A 299 12.97 -30.48 15.99
CA ASP A 299 12.49 -31.85 16.18
C ASP A 299 11.31 -31.95 17.17
N ASN A 300 11.19 -30.98 18.07
CA ASN A 300 10.10 -30.90 19.06
C ASN A 300 9.00 -29.91 18.66
N ALA A 301 9.20 -29.15 17.59
CA ALA A 301 8.26 -28.16 17.11
C ALA A 301 7.08 -28.81 16.40
N GLN A 302 5.93 -28.17 16.51
CA GLN A 302 4.67 -28.59 15.92
C GLN A 302 4.01 -27.41 15.22
N SER A 303 3.09 -27.69 14.29
CA SER A 303 2.37 -26.64 13.55
C SER A 303 1.78 -25.58 14.48
N GLY A 304 2.04 -24.30 14.19
CA GLY A 304 1.66 -23.14 14.99
C GLY A 304 2.75 -22.63 15.94
N ASP A 305 3.84 -23.39 16.13
CA ASP A 305 4.90 -23.02 17.07
C ASP A 305 5.76 -21.84 16.58
N GLU A 306 6.28 -21.06 17.53
CA GLU A 306 7.37 -20.10 17.28
C GLU A 306 8.68 -20.56 17.94
N ILE A 307 9.78 -20.42 17.20
CA ILE A 307 11.14 -20.67 17.69
C ILE A 307 11.96 -19.38 17.60
N TRP A 308 12.43 -18.87 18.73
CA TRP A 308 13.27 -17.69 18.82
C TRP A 308 14.72 -18.08 19.05
N VAL A 309 15.60 -17.62 18.16
CA VAL A 309 17.00 -18.04 18.11
C VAL A 309 17.90 -16.84 18.42
N ALA A 310 18.73 -17.01 19.46
CA ALA A 310 19.73 -16.03 19.86
C ALA A 310 20.83 -15.87 18.80
N GLU A 311 21.55 -14.75 18.86
CA GLU A 311 22.77 -14.55 18.07
C GLU A 311 23.77 -15.72 18.26
N GLY A 312 24.38 -16.17 17.17
CA GLY A 312 25.30 -17.30 17.20
C GLY A 312 25.39 -18.09 15.89
N ASP A 313 26.32 -19.04 15.86
CA ASP A 313 26.51 -19.99 14.76
C ASP A 313 25.86 -21.34 15.11
N TYR A 314 24.95 -21.81 14.25
CA TYR A 314 24.20 -23.05 14.41
C TYR A 314 24.49 -24.01 13.26
N TYR A 315 24.62 -25.29 13.58
CA TYR A 315 24.99 -26.36 12.64
C TYR A 315 23.94 -27.48 12.64
N PRO A 316 23.53 -27.99 11.48
CA PRO A 316 22.40 -28.93 11.37
C PRO A 316 22.71 -30.36 11.86
N ASP A 317 23.97 -30.67 12.15
CA ASP A 317 24.40 -32.00 12.62
C ASP A 317 24.60 -32.10 14.14
N GLU A 318 24.26 -31.03 14.88
CA GLU A 318 24.39 -30.98 16.34
C GLU A 318 23.04 -31.15 17.04
N ASP A 319 22.94 -32.18 17.88
CA ASP A 319 21.77 -32.49 18.70
C ASP A 319 22.17 -33.04 20.10
N MET A 320 21.17 -33.23 20.96
CA MET A 320 21.37 -33.82 22.30
C MET A 320 21.27 -35.35 22.33
N ASP A 321 20.48 -35.97 21.45
CA ASP A 321 20.12 -37.38 21.53
C ASP A 321 20.92 -38.29 20.57
N GLY A 322 21.70 -37.70 19.66
CA GLY A 322 22.48 -38.41 18.64
C GLY A 322 21.61 -39.05 17.56
N GLY A 323 20.41 -38.51 17.33
CA GLY A 323 19.53 -38.81 16.20
C GLY A 323 20.12 -38.33 14.86
N HIS A 324 20.87 -37.24 14.89
CA HIS A 324 21.61 -36.66 13.78
C HIS A 324 23.05 -37.15 13.76
N ASN A 325 23.55 -37.48 12.56
CA ASN A 325 24.88 -38.03 12.43
C ASN A 325 25.89 -36.91 12.21
N ASN A 326 26.71 -36.66 13.23
CA ASN A 326 27.80 -35.68 13.19
C ASN A 326 28.73 -35.89 11.97
N ASN A 327 28.95 -34.83 11.19
CA ASN A 327 29.66 -34.79 9.89
C ASN A 327 29.01 -35.59 8.75
N GLU A 328 27.70 -35.83 8.75
CA GLU A 328 27.02 -36.36 7.56
C GLU A 328 26.54 -35.22 6.64
N PRO A 329 26.99 -35.17 5.37
CA PRO A 329 26.63 -34.10 4.44
C PRO A 329 25.14 -34.01 4.08
N THR A 330 24.30 -34.91 4.58
CA THR A 330 22.84 -34.91 4.35
C THR A 330 22.06 -34.19 5.43
N GLU A 331 22.67 -33.82 6.56
CA GLU A 331 22.00 -33.14 7.66
C GLU A 331 21.68 -31.68 7.28
N ALA A 332 20.45 -31.23 7.46
CA ALA A 332 20.01 -29.87 7.15
C ALA A 332 19.01 -29.40 8.21
N PHE A 333 18.81 -28.09 8.34
CA PHE A 333 17.70 -27.56 9.14
C PHE A 333 16.41 -27.76 8.35
N GLU A 334 15.71 -28.86 8.65
CA GLU A 334 14.39 -29.15 8.09
C GLU A 334 13.35 -28.30 8.82
N LEU A 335 12.74 -27.35 8.09
CA LEU A 335 11.64 -26.57 8.64
C LEU A 335 10.42 -27.48 8.90
N VAL A 336 9.62 -27.10 9.88
CA VAL A 336 8.38 -27.78 10.22
C VAL A 336 7.20 -27.00 9.63
N ALA A 337 6.22 -27.72 9.11
CA ALA A 337 5.05 -27.09 8.50
C ALA A 337 4.33 -26.17 9.49
N ASN A 338 3.98 -24.96 9.05
CA ASN A 338 3.33 -23.92 9.83
C ASN A 338 4.10 -23.53 11.12
N VAL A 339 5.43 -23.66 11.14
CA VAL A 339 6.28 -23.19 12.25
C VAL A 339 7.04 -21.95 11.85
N ALA A 340 7.06 -20.96 12.73
CA ALA A 340 7.82 -19.73 12.54
C ALA A 340 9.14 -19.76 13.29
N VAL A 341 10.24 -19.53 12.59
CA VAL A 341 11.60 -19.53 13.12
C VAL A 341 12.19 -18.13 12.94
N TYR A 342 12.56 -17.50 14.06
CA TYR A 342 13.01 -16.12 14.12
C TYR A 342 14.43 -16.02 14.70
N GLY A 343 15.39 -15.53 13.91
CA GLY A 343 16.72 -15.15 14.37
C GLY A 343 16.76 -13.68 14.79
N GLY A 344 17.82 -13.27 15.48
CA GLY A 344 18.04 -11.85 15.81
C GLY A 344 17.92 -11.49 17.28
N PHE A 345 17.91 -12.45 18.21
CA PHE A 345 17.69 -12.16 19.63
C PHE A 345 18.99 -12.02 20.41
N ASP A 346 19.02 -11.11 21.39
CA ASP A 346 20.07 -11.00 22.40
C ASP A 346 19.52 -11.47 23.76
N PRO A 347 19.89 -12.67 24.24
CA PRO A 347 19.40 -13.22 25.50
C PRO A 347 19.99 -12.52 26.75
N SER A 348 20.87 -11.52 26.58
CA SER A 348 21.60 -10.90 27.70
C SER A 348 20.73 -10.02 28.62
N SER A 349 19.59 -9.52 28.15
CA SER A 349 18.58 -8.86 29.00
C SER A 349 17.82 -9.87 29.86
N GLY A 350 17.52 -11.05 29.32
CA GLY A 350 16.76 -12.11 29.99
C GLY A 350 15.29 -11.74 30.24
N ASP A 351 14.79 -10.74 29.51
CA ASP A 351 13.41 -10.29 29.55
C ASP A 351 12.75 -10.92 28.31
N ASP A 352 12.29 -12.18 28.41
CA ASP A 352 11.71 -13.00 27.33
C ASP A 352 10.62 -12.27 26.49
N GLU A 353 11.03 -11.32 25.65
CA GLU A 353 10.17 -10.32 24.99
C GLU A 353 10.64 -10.07 23.55
N TRP A 354 9.69 -9.94 22.62
CA TRP A 354 9.97 -9.67 21.21
C TRP A 354 10.82 -8.42 20.96
N SER A 355 10.77 -7.44 21.87
CA SER A 355 11.51 -6.18 21.73
C SER A 355 13.04 -6.34 21.78
N GLU A 356 13.54 -7.51 22.19
CA GLU A 356 14.96 -7.88 22.15
C GLU A 356 15.45 -8.21 20.73
N ARG A 357 14.52 -8.42 19.78
CA ARG A 357 14.86 -8.82 18.41
C ARG A 357 15.40 -7.64 17.60
N ASP A 358 16.63 -7.77 17.13
CA ASP A 358 17.29 -6.89 16.17
C ASP A 358 18.20 -7.72 15.24
N PRO A 359 17.68 -8.19 14.10
CA PRO A 359 18.43 -9.07 13.19
C PRO A 359 19.59 -8.37 12.47
N GLU A 360 19.66 -7.03 12.48
CA GLU A 360 20.82 -6.30 11.94
C GLU A 360 22.01 -6.30 12.90
N THR A 361 21.74 -6.33 14.22
CA THR A 361 22.77 -6.29 15.26
C THR A 361 23.12 -7.69 15.79
N ASN A 362 22.12 -8.52 16.05
CA ASN A 362 22.24 -9.81 16.73
C ASN A 362 22.28 -10.95 15.69
N ILE A 363 23.39 -11.06 14.97
CA ILE A 363 23.48 -11.96 13.81
C ILE A 363 23.30 -13.42 14.22
N THR A 364 22.34 -14.10 13.59
CA THR A 364 22.08 -15.53 13.75
C THR A 364 22.44 -16.25 12.45
N VAL A 365 23.39 -17.19 12.52
CA VAL A 365 23.96 -17.86 11.35
C VAL A 365 23.57 -19.34 11.35
N LEU A 366 22.91 -19.78 10.27
CA LEU A 366 22.71 -21.18 9.93
C LEU A 366 23.85 -21.58 8.97
N SER A 367 24.71 -22.51 9.40
CA SER A 367 25.91 -22.88 8.65
C SER A 367 26.00 -24.37 8.40
N SER A 368 26.26 -24.74 7.15
CA SER A 368 26.58 -26.13 6.76
C SER A 368 28.06 -26.50 6.90
N ASP A 369 28.90 -25.66 7.55
CA ASP A 369 30.30 -26.00 7.95
C ASP A 369 30.32 -26.98 9.14
N ILE A 370 29.71 -28.15 8.94
CA ILE A 370 29.49 -29.18 9.97
C ILE A 370 30.79 -29.76 10.55
N ASP A 371 31.88 -29.75 9.77
CA ASP A 371 33.21 -30.15 10.26
C ASP A 371 34.02 -28.99 10.89
N LYS A 372 33.45 -27.77 10.86
CA LYS A 372 33.90 -26.54 11.52
C LYS A 372 35.32 -26.16 11.13
N ASN A 373 35.69 -26.42 9.88
CA ASN A 373 37.04 -26.18 9.39
C ASN A 373 37.18 -24.81 8.69
N GLY A 374 36.06 -24.10 8.47
CA GLY A 374 35.98 -22.80 7.83
C GLY A 374 36.24 -22.81 6.32
N THR A 375 36.17 -23.99 5.69
CA THR A 375 36.42 -24.21 4.26
C THR A 375 35.16 -24.79 3.64
N LEU A 376 34.72 -24.19 2.53
CA LEU A 376 33.58 -24.71 1.77
C LEU A 376 34.03 -25.86 0.86
N ASP A 377 33.79 -27.09 1.29
CA ASP A 377 34.12 -28.29 0.52
C ASP A 377 33.11 -29.45 0.73
N SER A 378 33.45 -30.64 0.25
CA SER A 378 32.56 -31.82 0.30
C SER A 378 32.31 -32.38 1.71
N ALA A 379 32.99 -31.87 2.74
CA ALA A 379 32.72 -32.20 4.13
C ALA A 379 31.58 -31.36 4.72
N ASN A 380 31.16 -30.28 4.05
CA ASN A 380 29.99 -29.49 4.40
C ASN A 380 28.70 -30.23 4.04
N SER A 381 27.60 -29.85 4.68
CA SER A 381 26.28 -30.33 4.25
C SER A 381 25.87 -29.76 2.88
N TYR A 382 25.09 -30.55 2.13
CA TYR A 382 24.58 -30.19 0.82
C TYR A 382 23.66 -28.97 0.89
N ASN A 383 22.71 -28.98 1.83
CA ASN A 383 21.67 -27.98 2.01
C ASN A 383 21.80 -27.39 3.41
N VAL A 384 21.69 -26.07 3.56
CA VAL A 384 21.61 -25.48 4.90
C VAL A 384 20.20 -25.64 5.46
N VAL A 385 19.19 -25.32 4.66
CA VAL A 385 17.77 -25.35 5.06
C VAL A 385 16.94 -26.15 4.06
N VAL A 386 15.95 -26.89 4.55
CA VAL A 386 14.90 -27.52 3.74
C VAL A 386 13.57 -26.89 4.09
N GLY A 387 12.86 -26.36 3.09
CA GLY A 387 11.58 -25.69 3.27
C GLY A 387 10.43 -26.64 3.62
N ALA A 388 9.39 -26.10 4.25
CA ALA A 388 8.15 -26.79 4.57
C ALA A 388 6.93 -25.88 4.30
N ASP A 389 5.74 -26.49 4.22
CA ASP A 389 4.49 -25.78 3.97
C ASP A 389 4.21 -24.75 5.07
N GLU A 390 3.93 -23.51 4.68
CA GLU A 390 3.52 -22.44 5.59
C GLU A 390 4.55 -22.09 6.69
N ALA A 391 5.76 -22.66 6.63
CA ALA A 391 6.83 -22.32 7.55
C ALA A 391 7.33 -20.89 7.31
N ALA A 392 7.70 -20.19 8.38
CA ALA A 392 8.32 -18.87 8.29
C ALA A 392 9.78 -18.92 8.75
N LEU A 393 10.68 -18.33 7.96
CA LEU A 393 12.09 -18.19 8.29
C LEU A 393 12.49 -16.72 8.20
N ASP A 394 12.84 -16.11 9.34
CA ASP A 394 13.09 -14.68 9.40
C ASP A 394 14.36 -14.32 10.21
N GLY A 395 15.27 -13.55 9.60
CA GLY A 395 16.40 -12.94 10.31
C GLY A 395 17.66 -13.80 10.40
N PHE A 396 17.92 -14.65 9.41
CA PHE A 396 19.06 -15.57 9.41
C PHE A 396 20.07 -15.26 8.31
N THR A 397 21.36 -15.45 8.61
CA THR A 397 22.39 -15.66 7.60
C THR A 397 22.50 -17.15 7.30
N ILE A 398 22.37 -17.55 6.03
CA ILE A 398 22.32 -18.92 5.54
C ILE A 398 23.53 -19.14 4.63
N THR A 399 24.50 -19.93 5.08
CA THR A 399 25.81 -20.00 4.42
C THR A 399 26.46 -21.39 4.48
N MET A 400 27.52 -21.54 3.68
CA MET A 400 28.38 -22.72 3.63
C MET A 400 27.71 -24.00 3.13
N GLY A 401 26.60 -23.91 2.41
CA GLY A 401 26.00 -25.05 1.71
C GLY A 401 26.81 -25.50 0.49
N TYR A 402 27.01 -26.82 0.32
CA TYR A 402 27.84 -27.40 -0.74
C TYR A 402 27.18 -28.59 -1.48
N ALA A 403 26.25 -28.31 -2.39
CA ALA A 403 25.52 -29.33 -3.16
C ALA A 403 26.18 -29.73 -4.51
N LEU A 404 27.48 -29.47 -4.73
CA LEU A 404 28.12 -29.65 -6.05
C LEU A 404 28.36 -31.12 -6.46
N HIS A 405 28.56 -32.00 -5.48
CA HIS A 405 29.10 -33.34 -5.67
C HIS A 405 28.31 -34.43 -4.97
N ALA A 406 27.06 -34.15 -4.60
CA ALA A 406 26.19 -35.16 -4.02
C ALA A 406 26.04 -36.35 -4.97
N SER A 407 26.17 -37.55 -4.42
CA SER A 407 26.08 -38.80 -5.22
C SER A 407 24.65 -39.10 -5.72
N THR A 408 23.67 -38.41 -5.14
CA THR A 408 22.24 -38.55 -5.35
C THR A 408 21.71 -37.21 -5.91
N PRO A 409 21.07 -37.19 -7.09
CA PRO A 409 20.66 -35.96 -7.76
C PRO A 409 19.78 -35.02 -6.92
N GLN A 410 18.95 -35.55 -6.03
CA GLN A 410 18.07 -34.75 -5.18
C GLN A 410 18.81 -33.77 -4.24
N TYR A 411 20.06 -34.09 -3.85
CA TYR A 411 20.86 -33.22 -2.99
C TYR A 411 21.87 -32.38 -3.78
N GLN A 412 21.69 -32.27 -5.10
CA GLN A 412 22.56 -31.44 -5.95
C GLN A 412 22.05 -29.99 -6.04
N HIS A 413 20.88 -29.69 -5.48
CA HIS A 413 20.22 -28.40 -5.66
C HIS A 413 20.03 -27.68 -4.33
N GLY A 414 19.96 -26.34 -4.35
CA GLY A 414 19.57 -25.53 -3.19
C GLY A 414 20.64 -25.45 -2.11
N GLY A 415 21.83 -24.95 -2.44
CA GLY A 415 22.96 -24.92 -1.50
C GLY A 415 22.60 -24.26 -0.17
N GLY A 416 22.02 -23.05 -0.25
CA GLY A 416 21.43 -22.40 0.92
C GLY A 416 20.11 -23.08 1.34
N MET A 417 19.12 -23.12 0.46
CA MET A 417 17.81 -23.67 0.77
C MET A 417 17.22 -24.49 -0.38
N TYR A 418 16.61 -25.62 -0.03
CA TYR A 418 15.88 -26.51 -0.94
C TYR A 418 14.38 -26.46 -0.66
N ILE A 419 13.58 -26.15 -1.68
CA ILE A 419 12.12 -26.03 -1.62
C ILE A 419 11.53 -26.92 -2.72
N ASP A 420 10.70 -27.89 -2.37
CA ASP A 420 10.12 -28.83 -3.34
C ASP A 420 8.69 -29.22 -2.95
N SER A 421 7.73 -28.84 -3.78
CA SER A 421 6.29 -29.03 -3.54
C SER A 421 5.80 -28.47 -2.20
N VAL A 422 6.36 -27.35 -1.75
CA VAL A 422 6.01 -26.72 -0.45
C VAL A 422 5.88 -25.19 -0.53
N SER A 423 5.44 -24.55 0.56
CA SER A 423 5.08 -23.12 0.59
C SER A 423 5.66 -22.21 1.70
N PRO A 424 6.99 -22.13 1.90
CA PRO A 424 7.56 -21.31 2.97
C PRO A 424 7.49 -19.79 2.69
N SER A 425 7.57 -19.00 3.77
CA SER A 425 7.82 -17.56 3.75
C SER A 425 9.21 -17.24 4.30
N ILE A 426 9.96 -16.40 3.59
CA ILE A 426 11.33 -16.01 3.94
C ILE A 426 11.40 -14.49 4.07
N ALA A 427 11.94 -13.99 5.18
CA ALA A 427 12.07 -12.55 5.42
C ALA A 427 13.42 -12.21 6.07
N ASN A 428 13.96 -11.02 5.79
CA ASN A 428 15.17 -10.49 6.43
C ASN A 428 16.36 -11.48 6.48
N CYS A 429 16.49 -12.37 5.48
CA CYS A 429 17.52 -13.39 5.44
C CYS A 429 18.67 -12.99 4.50
N SER A 430 19.86 -13.53 4.74
CA SER A 430 21.02 -13.39 3.85
C SER A 430 21.53 -14.75 3.40
N PHE A 431 21.41 -15.08 2.12
CA PHE A 431 21.95 -16.30 1.52
C PHE A 431 23.34 -16.00 0.96
N GLU A 432 24.39 -16.48 1.62
CA GLU A 432 25.77 -16.04 1.37
C GLU A 432 26.71 -17.18 0.99
N GLY A 433 27.37 -17.05 -0.16
CA GLY A 433 28.51 -17.90 -0.52
C GLY A 433 28.17 -19.38 -0.72
N ASN A 434 26.91 -19.71 -1.01
CA ASN A 434 26.48 -21.10 -1.15
C ASN A 434 26.82 -21.65 -2.53
N ILE A 435 27.24 -22.92 -2.59
CA ILE A 435 27.62 -23.61 -3.82
C ILE A 435 26.68 -24.78 -4.08
N SER A 436 26.09 -24.85 -5.27
CA SER A 436 25.26 -25.99 -5.67
C SER A 436 25.41 -26.32 -7.17
N TYR A 437 24.74 -27.38 -7.62
CA TYR A 437 24.61 -27.65 -9.05
C TYR A 437 23.55 -26.72 -9.69
N ILE A 438 22.41 -26.53 -9.02
CA ILE A 438 21.29 -25.64 -9.41
C ILE A 438 20.76 -24.92 -8.16
N GLY A 439 20.50 -23.61 -8.25
CA GLY A 439 20.00 -22.79 -7.15
C GLY A 439 21.02 -22.65 -6.03
N GLY A 440 21.94 -21.69 -6.15
CA GLY A 440 23.03 -21.54 -5.17
C GLY A 440 22.50 -21.14 -3.81
N GLY A 441 21.75 -20.04 -3.76
CA GLY A 441 21.01 -19.60 -2.58
C GLY A 441 19.75 -20.44 -2.36
N VAL A 442 18.82 -20.44 -3.32
CA VAL A 442 17.54 -21.17 -3.24
C VAL A 442 17.31 -21.98 -4.50
N PHE A 443 16.86 -23.21 -4.33
CA PHE A 443 16.23 -24.01 -5.37
C PHE A 443 14.77 -24.24 -5.01
N ALA A 444 13.86 -23.99 -5.96
CA ALA A 444 12.43 -24.24 -5.80
C ALA A 444 11.87 -25.06 -6.97
N ASN A 445 11.15 -26.13 -6.66
CA ASN A 445 10.47 -26.99 -7.63
C ASN A 445 8.99 -27.17 -7.27
N ASP A 446 8.09 -26.96 -8.23
CA ASP A 446 6.63 -27.16 -8.07
C ASP A 446 6.06 -26.51 -6.78
N SER A 447 6.59 -25.34 -6.39
CA SER A 447 6.39 -24.72 -5.07
C SER A 447 5.70 -23.35 -5.12
N SER A 448 5.26 -22.85 -3.96
CA SER A 448 4.70 -21.49 -3.82
C SER A 448 5.30 -20.74 -2.64
N TYR A 449 6.24 -19.82 -2.85
CA TYR A 449 6.99 -19.20 -1.74
C TYR A 449 7.16 -17.68 -1.89
N THR A 450 7.45 -17.03 -0.76
CA THR A 450 7.70 -15.58 -0.72
C THR A 450 9.07 -15.28 -0.12
N VAL A 451 9.73 -14.25 -0.65
CA VAL A 451 10.98 -13.71 -0.09
C VAL A 451 10.87 -12.20 0.01
N SER A 452 11.12 -11.65 1.20
CA SER A 452 11.08 -10.22 1.46
C SER A 452 12.33 -9.72 2.18
N ASP A 453 12.75 -8.50 1.86
CA ASP A 453 13.81 -7.76 2.58
C ASP A 453 15.12 -8.57 2.77
N SER A 454 15.43 -9.44 1.81
CA SER A 454 16.50 -10.43 1.90
C SER A 454 17.64 -10.17 0.91
N ILE A 455 18.80 -10.75 1.18
CA ILE A 455 20.02 -10.60 0.40
C ILE A 455 20.46 -11.96 -0.14
N PHE A 456 20.87 -12.00 -1.40
CA PHE A 456 21.54 -13.13 -2.04
C PHE A 456 22.90 -12.66 -2.51
N TYR A 457 23.96 -13.14 -1.85
CA TYR A 457 25.31 -12.66 -2.07
C TYR A 457 26.29 -13.78 -2.41
N ASP A 458 27.03 -13.60 -3.51
CA ASP A 458 28.17 -14.45 -3.89
C ASP A 458 27.84 -15.95 -3.98
N ASN A 459 26.58 -16.29 -4.31
CA ASN A 459 26.18 -17.68 -4.51
C ASN A 459 26.62 -18.16 -5.90
N TYR A 460 27.01 -19.43 -5.99
CA TYR A 460 27.68 -19.97 -7.17
C TYR A 460 27.11 -21.33 -7.58
N VAL A 461 26.81 -21.48 -8.87
CA VAL A 461 26.32 -22.74 -9.44
C VAL A 461 27.07 -23.15 -10.71
N ILE A 462 26.97 -24.43 -11.06
CA ILE A 462 27.50 -24.95 -12.34
C ILE A 462 26.47 -24.88 -13.47
N ASP A 463 25.17 -25.03 -13.18
CA ASP A 463 24.11 -25.08 -14.19
C ASP A 463 23.20 -23.84 -14.11
N TYR A 464 22.19 -23.79 -13.24
CA TYR A 464 21.13 -22.77 -13.33
C TYR A 464 20.86 -22.05 -12.01
N GLY A 465 20.62 -20.74 -12.08
CA GLY A 465 20.18 -19.92 -10.95
C GLY A 465 21.29 -19.72 -9.91
N GLY A 466 22.20 -18.77 -10.15
CA GLY A 466 23.29 -18.47 -9.23
C GLY A 466 22.78 -18.13 -7.83
N ALA A 467 21.78 -17.25 -7.73
CA ALA A 467 21.06 -17.04 -6.47
C ALA A 467 19.85 -17.97 -6.34
N VAL A 468 18.93 -17.91 -7.30
CA VAL A 468 17.63 -18.59 -7.21
C VAL A 468 17.34 -19.34 -8.50
N ALA A 469 16.86 -20.57 -8.38
CA ALA A 469 16.32 -21.35 -9.49
C ALA A 469 14.88 -21.78 -9.19
N ASN A 470 13.93 -21.38 -10.05
CA ASN A 470 12.52 -21.78 -9.98
C ASN A 470 12.19 -22.71 -11.15
N ILE A 471 11.59 -23.85 -10.87
CA ILE A 471 11.15 -24.83 -11.86
C ILE A 471 9.71 -25.22 -11.56
N GLY A 472 8.78 -24.99 -12.49
CA GLY A 472 7.37 -25.38 -12.34
C GLY A 472 6.63 -24.72 -11.18
N CYS A 473 7.13 -23.62 -10.62
CA CYS A 473 6.55 -23.00 -9.43
C CYS A 473 5.24 -22.26 -9.73
N ASP A 474 4.23 -22.52 -8.90
CA ASP A 474 2.87 -21.97 -9.05
C ASP A 474 2.79 -20.50 -8.61
N SER A 475 3.62 -20.07 -7.65
CA SER A 475 3.67 -18.68 -7.21
C SER A 475 5.00 -18.34 -6.53
N VAL A 476 5.73 -17.37 -7.06
CA VAL A 476 6.96 -16.85 -6.44
C VAL A 476 6.88 -15.33 -6.36
N SER A 477 7.04 -14.79 -5.15
CA SER A 477 7.06 -13.35 -4.90
C SER A 477 8.36 -12.92 -4.23
N LEU A 478 9.13 -12.06 -4.89
CA LEU A 478 10.39 -11.51 -4.40
C LEU A 478 10.26 -9.99 -4.23
N LYS A 479 10.35 -9.50 -3.00
CA LYS A 479 10.14 -8.09 -2.68
C LYS A 479 11.31 -7.48 -1.91
N ASN A 480 11.73 -6.28 -2.27
CA ASN A 480 12.79 -5.54 -1.57
C ASN A 480 14.10 -6.32 -1.42
N CYS A 481 14.36 -7.28 -2.31
CA CYS A 481 15.52 -8.16 -2.22
C CYS A 481 16.72 -7.59 -2.98
N ARG A 482 17.93 -8.00 -2.56
CA ARG A 482 19.18 -7.67 -3.25
C ARG A 482 19.87 -8.93 -3.75
N PHE A 483 20.19 -8.95 -5.03
CA PHE A 483 20.93 -10.03 -5.70
C PHE A 483 22.27 -9.47 -6.15
N ASN A 484 23.34 -9.84 -5.45
CA ASN A 484 24.65 -9.25 -5.62
C ASN A 484 25.73 -10.32 -5.83
N TYR A 485 26.50 -10.22 -6.91
CA TYR A 485 27.65 -11.09 -7.19
C TYR A 485 27.34 -12.59 -7.38
N ASN A 486 26.08 -12.96 -7.66
CA ASN A 486 25.73 -14.36 -7.86
C ASN A 486 26.12 -14.82 -9.27
N THR A 487 26.62 -16.06 -9.36
CA THR A 487 27.25 -16.57 -10.58
C THR A 487 26.71 -17.94 -10.99
N ALA A 488 26.19 -18.06 -12.21
CA ALA A 488 25.96 -19.34 -12.89
C ALA A 488 27.09 -19.61 -13.88
N TYR A 489 28.00 -20.49 -13.50
CA TYR A 489 29.25 -20.70 -14.21
C TYR A 489 29.08 -21.48 -15.53
N TYR A 490 30.07 -21.36 -16.41
CA TYR A 490 30.14 -22.11 -17.66
C TYR A 490 31.26 -23.16 -17.60
N TYR A 491 30.91 -24.45 -17.73
CA TYR A 491 31.88 -25.54 -17.75
C TYR A 491 31.98 -26.16 -19.15
N PHE A 492 33.20 -26.32 -19.66
CA PHE A 492 33.45 -26.72 -21.05
C PHE A 492 33.22 -28.23 -21.33
N GLU A 493 33.22 -29.11 -20.32
CA GLU A 493 33.08 -30.58 -20.51
C GLU A 493 32.43 -31.29 -19.31
N PRO A 494 31.23 -31.91 -19.46
CA PRO A 494 30.26 -31.72 -20.54
C PRO A 494 29.89 -30.24 -20.68
N THR A 495 29.44 -29.81 -21.86
CA THR A 495 29.06 -28.42 -22.12
C THR A 495 27.80 -28.05 -21.33
N TYR A 496 27.98 -27.44 -20.16
CA TYR A 496 26.90 -26.86 -19.35
C TYR A 496 26.95 -25.35 -19.48
N PHE A 497 25.81 -24.74 -19.80
CA PHE A 497 25.71 -23.29 -19.97
C PHE A 497 24.99 -22.71 -18.76
N GLY A 498 25.70 -21.87 -18.01
CA GLY A 498 25.13 -21.11 -16.90
C GLY A 498 23.93 -20.25 -17.34
N TYR A 499 22.72 -20.50 -16.82
CA TYR A 499 21.55 -19.63 -17.03
C TYR A 499 21.17 -18.92 -15.72
N GLY A 500 20.90 -17.61 -15.79
CA GLY A 500 20.35 -16.86 -14.66
C GLY A 500 21.34 -16.65 -13.52
N GLY A 501 22.20 -15.65 -13.63
CA GLY A 501 23.23 -15.38 -12.60
C GLY A 501 22.58 -14.98 -11.27
N GLY A 502 21.60 -14.09 -11.32
CA GLY A 502 20.66 -13.87 -10.22
C GLY A 502 19.61 -14.97 -10.19
N ILE A 503 18.68 -14.94 -11.15
CA ILE A 503 17.51 -15.83 -11.17
C ILE A 503 17.43 -16.62 -12.47
N PHE A 504 17.20 -17.92 -12.35
CA PHE A 504 16.68 -18.78 -13.41
C PHE A 504 15.22 -19.11 -13.13
N ASN A 505 14.33 -18.86 -14.09
CA ASN A 505 12.90 -19.06 -13.96
C ASN A 505 12.36 -19.88 -15.13
N ASP A 506 11.94 -21.12 -14.86
CA ASP A 506 11.44 -22.06 -15.86
C ASP A 506 10.01 -22.51 -15.53
N ASN A 507 9.10 -22.36 -16.49
CA ASN A 507 7.68 -22.68 -16.37
C ASN A 507 7.06 -22.21 -15.03
N SER A 508 7.41 -21.02 -14.56
CA SER A 508 7.12 -20.55 -13.20
C SER A 508 6.49 -19.15 -13.18
N LEU A 509 5.57 -18.92 -12.24
CA LEU A 509 4.91 -17.62 -12.04
C LEU A 509 5.69 -16.73 -11.05
N LEU A 510 6.54 -15.86 -11.58
CA LEU A 510 7.44 -15.00 -10.80
C LEU A 510 7.01 -13.52 -10.81
N THR A 511 6.92 -12.94 -9.61
CA THR A 511 6.77 -11.48 -9.40
C THR A 511 7.98 -10.95 -8.64
N ILE A 512 8.57 -9.86 -9.15
CA ILE A 512 9.72 -9.17 -8.58
C ILE A 512 9.36 -7.70 -8.37
N GLU A 513 9.42 -7.22 -7.14
CA GLU A 513 9.04 -5.85 -6.78
C GLU A 513 10.15 -5.16 -5.97
N SER A 514 10.57 -3.97 -6.40
CA SER A 514 11.51 -3.12 -5.64
C SER A 514 12.85 -3.80 -5.31
N CYS A 515 13.29 -4.70 -6.19
CA CYS A 515 14.53 -5.47 -6.01
C CYS A 515 15.71 -4.81 -6.73
N ILE A 516 16.92 -5.13 -6.27
CA ILE A 516 18.18 -4.70 -6.88
C ILE A 516 18.95 -5.92 -7.37
N PHE A 517 19.33 -5.93 -8.66
CA PHE A 517 20.19 -6.94 -9.25
C PHE A 517 21.49 -6.30 -9.70
N THR A 518 22.60 -6.70 -9.10
CA THR A 518 23.90 -6.14 -9.43
C THR A 518 25.05 -7.12 -9.46
N ASN A 519 25.97 -6.92 -10.40
CA ASN A 519 27.19 -7.73 -10.51
C ASN A 519 26.94 -9.24 -10.64
N ASN A 520 25.75 -9.67 -11.05
CA ASN A 520 25.46 -11.08 -11.27
C ASN A 520 25.95 -11.51 -12.66
N ALA A 521 26.40 -12.76 -12.78
CA ALA A 521 27.04 -13.25 -13.99
C ALA A 521 26.55 -14.64 -14.42
N ALA A 522 26.24 -14.80 -15.71
CA ALA A 522 25.88 -16.09 -16.30
C ALA A 522 26.33 -16.20 -17.75
N TYR A 523 26.27 -17.39 -18.35
CA TYR A 523 26.42 -17.48 -19.80
C TYR A 523 25.20 -16.85 -20.50
N TYR A 524 23.99 -16.99 -19.96
CA TYR A 524 22.78 -16.36 -20.45
C TYR A 524 21.99 -15.74 -19.30
N GLY A 525 21.53 -14.50 -19.45
CA GLY A 525 20.78 -13.80 -18.41
C GLY A 525 21.61 -13.59 -17.14
N GLY A 526 22.56 -12.67 -17.18
CA GLY A 526 23.42 -12.35 -16.03
C GLY A 526 22.61 -11.96 -14.80
N GLY A 527 21.55 -11.15 -14.98
CA GLY A 527 20.58 -10.85 -13.93
C GLY A 527 19.51 -11.94 -13.83
N ILE A 528 18.63 -11.98 -14.82
CA ILE A 528 17.44 -12.84 -14.84
C ILE A 528 17.36 -13.58 -16.18
N PHE A 529 17.13 -14.89 -16.14
CA PHE A 529 16.82 -15.72 -17.29
C PHE A 529 15.43 -16.35 -17.13
N ASN A 530 14.57 -16.19 -18.14
CA ASN A 530 13.23 -16.75 -18.18
C ASN A 530 13.10 -17.71 -19.35
N ASP A 531 12.65 -18.93 -19.07
CA ASP A 531 12.27 -19.95 -20.05
C ASP A 531 10.78 -20.29 -19.87
N SER A 532 10.00 -20.19 -20.94
CA SER A 532 8.57 -20.53 -20.92
C SER A 532 7.79 -19.86 -19.77
N SER A 533 8.22 -18.65 -19.38
CA SER A 533 7.76 -17.97 -18.17
C SER A 533 7.57 -16.47 -18.41
N SER A 534 6.46 -15.91 -17.95
CA SER A 534 6.12 -14.50 -18.14
C SER A 534 6.18 -13.75 -16.80
N PRO A 535 7.38 -13.37 -16.31
CA PRO A 535 7.50 -12.72 -15.02
C PRO A 535 6.95 -11.29 -15.04
N THR A 536 6.57 -10.79 -13.86
CA THR A 536 6.26 -9.39 -13.63
C THR A 536 7.39 -8.74 -12.82
N ILE A 537 8.01 -7.69 -13.36
CA ILE A 537 9.19 -7.03 -12.82
C ILE A 537 8.88 -5.54 -12.66
N ILE A 538 8.78 -5.06 -11.42
CA ILE A 538 8.27 -3.72 -11.10
C ILE A 538 9.24 -2.99 -10.17
N ASN A 539 9.48 -1.70 -10.44
CA ASN A 539 10.28 -0.81 -9.58
C ASN A 539 11.71 -1.35 -9.30
N CYS A 540 12.27 -2.14 -10.22
CA CYS A 540 13.56 -2.79 -10.01
C CYS A 540 14.72 -1.97 -10.58
N LEU A 541 15.86 -2.05 -9.90
CA LEU A 541 17.13 -1.49 -10.37
C LEU A 541 18.08 -2.65 -10.76
N ILE A 542 18.40 -2.77 -12.04
CA ILE A 542 19.15 -3.90 -12.60
C ILE A 542 20.38 -3.37 -13.34
N TYR A 543 21.57 -3.51 -12.75
CA TYR A 543 22.78 -2.90 -13.29
C TYR A 543 24.05 -3.70 -13.08
N ASP A 544 25.07 -3.47 -13.90
CA ASP A 544 26.37 -4.17 -13.83
C ASP A 544 26.27 -5.71 -13.88
N ASN A 545 25.16 -6.27 -14.38
CA ASN A 545 25.07 -7.72 -14.60
C ASN A 545 25.70 -8.07 -15.95
N GLY A 546 26.22 -9.29 -16.10
CA GLY A 546 26.89 -9.63 -17.35
C GLY A 546 27.25 -11.08 -17.58
N THR A 547 28.22 -11.27 -18.48
CA THR A 547 28.76 -12.60 -18.79
C THR A 547 29.83 -13.03 -17.80
N VAL A 548 29.88 -14.33 -17.52
CA VAL A 548 30.99 -14.91 -16.76
C VAL A 548 32.31 -14.63 -17.48
N SER A 549 33.33 -14.18 -16.74
CA SER A 549 34.65 -13.86 -17.28
C SER A 549 35.25 -15.01 -18.09
N GLY A 550 35.64 -14.73 -19.34
CA GLY A 550 36.25 -15.71 -20.24
C GLY A 550 35.26 -16.63 -20.96
N SER A 551 33.96 -16.37 -20.83
CA SER A 551 32.91 -16.99 -21.65
C SER A 551 32.65 -16.19 -22.95
N SER A 552 31.65 -16.61 -23.72
CA SER A 552 31.20 -15.93 -24.94
C SER A 552 29.68 -16.00 -24.97
N GLY A 553 29.06 -15.47 -23.91
CA GLY A 553 27.66 -15.65 -23.59
C GLY A 553 26.78 -14.43 -23.89
N ASN A 554 25.48 -14.59 -23.71
CA ASN A 554 24.50 -13.51 -23.75
C ASN A 554 24.03 -13.19 -22.32
N GLY A 555 24.96 -12.71 -21.50
CA GLY A 555 24.75 -12.39 -20.08
C GLY A 555 23.91 -11.15 -19.83
N ALA A 556 22.89 -10.90 -20.67
CA ALA A 556 21.99 -9.76 -20.55
C ALA A 556 21.42 -9.60 -19.14
N ALA A 557 21.03 -8.38 -18.78
CA ALA A 557 20.34 -8.09 -17.53
C ALA A 557 19.08 -8.97 -17.40
N ILE A 558 18.27 -9.02 -18.47
CA ILE A 558 17.08 -9.85 -18.58
C ILE A 558 17.10 -10.58 -19.92
N TYR A 559 16.98 -11.91 -19.88
CA TYR A 559 16.79 -12.75 -21.06
C TYR A 559 15.40 -13.40 -21.00
N CYS A 560 14.56 -13.12 -21.98
CA CYS A 560 13.28 -13.78 -22.20
C CYS A 560 13.41 -14.78 -23.36
N PHE A 561 13.31 -16.08 -23.06
CA PHE A 561 13.46 -17.17 -24.01
C PHE A 561 12.17 -18.01 -24.10
N ASP A 562 11.80 -18.38 -25.33
CA ASP A 562 10.67 -19.28 -25.65
C ASP A 562 9.35 -18.94 -24.94
N TYR A 563 8.55 -18.04 -25.54
CA TYR A 563 7.22 -17.64 -25.03
C TYR A 563 7.24 -17.01 -23.63
N SER A 564 8.31 -16.26 -23.33
CA SER A 564 8.51 -15.56 -22.05
C SER A 564 8.12 -14.09 -22.14
N ASP A 565 6.83 -13.79 -22.11
CA ASP A 565 6.27 -12.44 -22.33
C ASP A 565 6.28 -11.62 -21.04
N ALA A 566 7.47 -11.24 -20.56
CA ALA A 566 7.65 -10.49 -19.31
C ALA A 566 6.97 -9.10 -19.34
N LEU A 567 6.41 -8.68 -18.20
CA LEU A 567 6.00 -7.29 -17.94
C LEU A 567 7.09 -6.58 -17.14
N ILE A 568 7.68 -5.54 -17.71
CA ILE A 568 8.76 -4.74 -17.10
C ILE A 568 8.24 -3.32 -16.93
N GLU A 569 7.97 -2.90 -15.69
CA GLU A 569 7.35 -1.62 -15.39
C GLU A 569 8.19 -0.82 -14.38
N ASN A 570 8.34 0.49 -14.64
CA ASN A 570 9.06 1.40 -13.74
C ASN A 570 10.46 0.88 -13.37
N CYS A 571 11.18 0.25 -14.29
CA CYS A 571 12.50 -0.33 -13.99
C CYS A 571 13.62 0.53 -14.55
N THR A 572 14.78 0.51 -13.91
CA THR A 572 16.03 1.07 -14.45
C THR A 572 17.01 -0.07 -14.73
N ILE A 573 17.34 -0.27 -16.01
CA ILE A 573 18.22 -1.32 -16.52
C ILE A 573 19.42 -0.65 -17.19
N SER A 574 20.59 -0.69 -16.54
CA SER A 574 21.73 0.13 -16.96
C SER A 574 23.09 -0.52 -16.71
N GLN A 575 24.11 -0.17 -17.50
CA GLN A 575 25.48 -0.69 -17.36
C GLN A 575 25.62 -2.23 -17.40
N ASN A 576 24.61 -2.94 -17.91
CA ASN A 576 24.71 -4.39 -18.07
C ASN A 576 25.48 -4.75 -19.35
N THR A 577 26.14 -5.91 -19.33
CA THR A 577 27.11 -6.28 -20.38
C THR A 577 26.83 -7.66 -20.97
N ALA A 578 27.06 -7.83 -22.27
CA ALA A 578 27.00 -9.13 -22.93
C ALA A 578 28.07 -9.25 -24.04
N ASP A 579 28.36 -10.47 -24.50
CA ASP A 579 29.39 -10.64 -25.54
C ASP A 579 28.84 -10.48 -26.96
N TYR A 580 27.60 -10.90 -27.26
CA TYR A 580 27.08 -10.94 -28.64
C TYR A 580 25.80 -10.16 -28.92
N TYR A 581 24.90 -10.03 -27.94
CA TYR A 581 23.59 -9.39 -28.07
C TYR A 581 23.43 -8.32 -27.00
N ALA A 582 22.23 -7.73 -26.89
CA ALA A 582 21.89 -6.75 -25.86
C ALA A 582 22.42 -7.10 -24.46
N GLY A 583 23.12 -6.15 -23.86
CA GLY A 583 23.47 -6.20 -22.44
C GLY A 583 22.24 -5.95 -21.56
N GLY A 584 21.25 -5.19 -22.05
CA GLY A 584 20.03 -4.88 -21.30
C GLY A 584 19.00 -6.00 -21.35
N ILE A 585 18.18 -6.04 -22.40
CA ILE A 585 17.07 -6.99 -22.55
C ILE A 585 17.22 -7.77 -23.86
N ILE A 586 17.13 -9.10 -23.79
CA ILE A 586 17.02 -9.97 -24.97
C ILE A 586 15.66 -10.63 -24.98
N ALA A 587 14.94 -10.51 -26.09
CA ALA A 587 13.74 -11.26 -26.40
C ALA A 587 14.01 -12.26 -27.52
N ASP A 588 13.83 -13.54 -27.23
CA ASP A 588 14.00 -14.64 -28.18
C ASP A 588 12.72 -15.49 -28.20
N ASN A 589 12.02 -15.48 -29.33
CA ASN A 589 10.68 -16.08 -29.47
C ASN A 589 9.72 -15.63 -28.35
N SER A 590 9.83 -14.36 -27.94
CA SER A 590 9.16 -13.79 -26.76
C SER A 590 8.76 -12.33 -27.01
N SER A 591 7.74 -11.83 -26.34
CA SER A 591 7.15 -10.50 -26.58
C SER A 591 7.01 -9.70 -25.28
N PRO A 592 8.11 -9.36 -24.60
CA PRO A 592 8.06 -8.58 -23.37
C PRO A 592 7.50 -7.17 -23.61
N ALA A 593 6.80 -6.67 -22.60
CA ALA A 593 6.26 -5.31 -22.56
C ALA A 593 7.07 -4.46 -21.57
N ILE A 594 7.60 -3.33 -22.05
CA ILE A 594 8.44 -2.42 -21.28
C ILE A 594 7.73 -1.08 -21.18
N ILE A 595 7.41 -0.66 -19.96
CA ILE A 595 6.59 0.52 -19.67
C ILE A 595 7.25 1.37 -18.59
N ASN A 596 7.20 2.70 -18.73
CA ASN A 596 7.71 3.66 -17.72
C ASN A 596 9.16 3.41 -17.28
N SER A 597 9.96 2.75 -18.12
CA SER A 597 11.26 2.24 -17.71
C SER A 597 12.40 3.03 -18.34
N ILE A 598 13.62 2.79 -17.87
CA ILE A 598 14.85 3.31 -18.46
C ILE A 598 15.75 2.13 -18.76
N VAL A 599 16.06 1.91 -20.04
CA VAL A 599 16.99 0.89 -20.52
C VAL A 599 18.15 1.59 -21.23
N TRP A 600 19.20 1.94 -20.48
CA TRP A 600 20.23 2.86 -20.96
C TRP A 600 21.65 2.47 -20.54
N GLY A 601 22.61 2.64 -21.45
CA GLY A 601 24.02 2.43 -21.14
C GLY A 601 24.42 0.96 -21.08
N ASN A 602 23.60 0.06 -21.63
CA ASN A 602 23.91 -1.36 -21.71
C ASN A 602 24.72 -1.65 -22.99
N VAL A 603 25.68 -2.57 -22.88
CA VAL A 603 26.67 -2.77 -23.94
C VAL A 603 26.86 -4.24 -24.27
N ASP A 604 27.00 -4.51 -25.57
CA ASP A 604 27.57 -5.74 -26.10
C ASP A 604 29.07 -5.52 -26.45
N SER A 605 29.72 -6.51 -27.05
CA SER A 605 31.10 -6.34 -27.55
C SER A 605 31.24 -5.29 -28.66
N ALA A 606 30.15 -4.89 -29.33
CA ALA A 606 30.12 -3.79 -30.30
C ALA A 606 29.89 -2.41 -29.65
N GLY A 607 29.56 -2.38 -28.35
CA GLY A 607 29.48 -1.20 -27.52
C GLY A 607 28.15 -0.44 -27.56
N ASN A 608 27.05 -1.01 -28.09
CA ASN A 608 25.71 -0.41 -28.00
C ASN A 608 24.60 -1.46 -28.16
N ALA A 609 23.97 -1.91 -27.07
CA ALA A 609 22.89 -2.89 -27.18
C ALA A 609 21.98 -2.88 -25.94
N ASP A 610 20.97 -2.00 -25.93
CA ASP A 610 19.99 -1.91 -24.84
C ASP A 610 18.92 -3.00 -24.96
N ILE A 611 18.33 -3.16 -26.16
CA ILE A 611 17.24 -4.13 -26.39
C ILE A 611 17.44 -4.86 -27.72
N ASP A 612 17.38 -6.19 -27.69
CA ASP A 612 17.46 -7.07 -28.86
C ASP A 612 16.23 -7.98 -28.96
N ALA A 613 15.66 -8.12 -30.16
CA ALA A 613 14.50 -8.96 -30.45
C ALA A 613 14.75 -9.93 -31.62
N TRP A 614 14.50 -11.23 -31.38
CA TRP A 614 14.83 -12.33 -32.29
C TRP A 614 13.70 -13.36 -32.43
N ASN A 615 13.72 -14.13 -33.52
CA ASN A 615 12.87 -15.32 -33.71
C ASN A 615 11.36 -15.03 -33.58
N ASN A 616 10.88 -14.00 -34.30
CA ASN A 616 9.48 -13.54 -34.30
C ASN A 616 9.02 -12.89 -32.99
N SER A 617 9.94 -12.28 -32.25
CA SER A 617 9.64 -11.52 -31.04
C SER A 617 8.90 -10.20 -31.37
N ALA A 618 7.97 -9.79 -30.51
CA ALA A 618 7.23 -8.54 -30.64
C ALA A 618 7.33 -7.69 -29.36
N VAL A 619 8.46 -7.00 -29.18
CA VAL A 619 8.72 -6.19 -27.99
C VAL A 619 7.98 -4.85 -28.06
N THR A 620 7.22 -4.52 -27.01
CA THR A 620 6.55 -3.21 -26.88
C THR A 620 7.32 -2.30 -25.93
N VAL A 621 7.56 -1.06 -26.33
CA VAL A 621 8.37 -0.08 -25.57
C VAL A 621 7.62 1.24 -25.47
N ASP A 622 6.77 1.35 -24.46
CA ASP A 622 5.89 2.51 -24.25
C ASP A 622 6.39 3.36 -23.08
N TYR A 623 6.35 4.69 -23.22
CA TYR A 623 6.76 5.63 -22.17
C TYR A 623 8.12 5.28 -21.52
N THR A 624 9.07 4.84 -22.35
CA THR A 624 10.34 4.27 -21.90
C THR A 624 11.50 5.01 -22.54
N ASN A 625 12.57 5.21 -21.79
CA ASN A 625 13.83 5.72 -22.30
C ASN A 625 14.75 4.58 -22.73
N TYR A 626 15.23 4.59 -23.97
CA TYR A 626 16.23 3.63 -24.43
C TYR A 626 17.15 4.22 -25.50
N GLY A 627 18.38 3.72 -25.59
CA GLY A 627 19.36 4.17 -26.58
C GLY A 627 19.26 3.41 -27.90
N VAL A 628 19.47 2.10 -27.87
CA VAL A 628 19.55 1.24 -29.06
C VAL A 628 18.61 0.04 -28.97
N PHE A 629 17.74 -0.09 -29.98
CA PHE A 629 16.88 -1.24 -30.19
C PHE A 629 17.25 -1.95 -31.49
N PHE A 630 17.50 -3.25 -31.43
CA PHE A 630 17.68 -4.11 -32.60
C PHE A 630 16.55 -5.15 -32.71
N ALA A 631 16.00 -5.31 -33.91
CA ALA A 631 15.12 -6.42 -34.26
C ALA A 631 15.67 -7.12 -35.51
N ASP A 632 15.60 -8.45 -35.50
CA ASP A 632 15.84 -9.23 -36.71
C ASP A 632 14.74 -9.01 -37.77
N GLY A 633 14.91 -9.63 -38.95
CA GLY A 633 13.98 -9.42 -40.07
C GLY A 633 12.58 -9.98 -39.87
N THR A 634 12.32 -10.72 -38.79
CA THR A 634 11.01 -11.32 -38.49
C THR A 634 10.39 -10.79 -37.19
N SER A 635 11.18 -10.10 -36.38
CA SER A 635 10.78 -9.48 -35.12
C SER A 635 10.39 -8.02 -35.33
N SER A 636 9.69 -7.46 -34.34
CA SER A 636 9.32 -6.05 -34.34
C SER A 636 9.56 -5.44 -32.97
N GLY A 637 9.97 -4.18 -32.98
CA GLY A 637 10.03 -3.32 -31.82
C GLY A 637 9.30 -2.03 -32.07
N GLY A 638 8.68 -1.48 -31.04
CA GLY A 638 8.13 -0.14 -31.08
C GLY A 638 7.15 0.12 -29.96
N GLY A 639 6.89 1.40 -29.74
CA GLY A 639 5.85 1.86 -28.85
C GLY A 639 5.67 3.36 -29.02
N THR A 640 4.89 3.93 -28.13
CA THR A 640 4.48 5.33 -28.11
C THR A 640 5.27 6.08 -27.06
N GLU A 641 5.52 7.37 -27.33
CA GLU A 641 6.12 8.30 -26.36
C GLU A 641 7.46 7.85 -25.73
N PHE A 642 8.35 7.23 -26.52
CA PHE A 642 9.70 6.87 -26.07
C PHE A 642 10.69 8.05 -26.13
N ILE A 643 11.71 8.00 -25.27
CA ILE A 643 12.81 8.98 -25.22
C ILE A 643 14.10 8.28 -25.67
N SER A 644 14.82 8.85 -26.64
CA SER A 644 16.06 8.27 -27.21
C SER A 644 17.32 9.11 -26.96
N THR A 645 17.32 9.86 -25.87
CA THR A 645 18.45 10.68 -25.43
C THR A 645 18.89 10.25 -24.04
N ASP A 646 20.10 10.65 -23.66
CA ASP A 646 20.66 10.43 -22.32
C ASP A 646 19.63 10.74 -21.21
N PRO A 647 19.33 9.79 -20.30
CA PRO A 647 18.41 9.98 -19.17
C PRO A 647 18.94 10.98 -18.16
N LEU A 648 20.21 11.40 -18.24
CA LEU A 648 20.86 12.31 -17.31
C LEU A 648 20.78 11.78 -15.88
N PHE A 649 21.24 10.54 -15.67
CA PHE A 649 21.53 10.03 -14.33
C PHE A 649 22.50 10.96 -13.61
N ALA A 650 22.36 11.05 -12.30
CA ALA A 650 23.18 11.89 -11.44
C ALA A 650 24.68 11.59 -11.60
N ASP A 651 25.07 10.33 -11.39
CA ASP A 651 26.44 9.83 -11.52
C ASP A 651 26.46 8.32 -11.78
N GLU A 652 26.16 7.94 -13.02
CA GLU A 652 26.10 6.55 -13.50
C GLU A 652 27.38 5.76 -13.15
N ALA A 653 28.56 6.38 -13.28
CA ALA A 653 29.86 5.73 -13.01
C ALA A 653 30.09 5.36 -11.53
N ASN A 654 29.29 5.93 -10.61
CA ASN A 654 29.29 5.60 -9.19
C ASN A 654 27.94 4.99 -8.75
N ASN A 655 27.16 4.49 -9.71
CA ASN A 655 25.87 3.80 -9.49
C ASN A 655 24.79 4.70 -8.85
N ASP A 656 24.88 6.03 -9.04
CA ASP A 656 23.83 6.99 -8.68
C ASP A 656 22.91 7.20 -9.90
N PHE A 657 21.86 6.37 -9.97
CA PHE A 657 20.86 6.37 -11.04
C PHE A 657 19.68 7.30 -10.78
N TYR A 658 19.70 8.14 -9.74
CA TYR A 658 18.68 9.17 -9.58
C TYR A 658 18.72 10.14 -10.76
N LEU A 659 17.56 10.54 -11.26
CA LEU A 659 17.47 11.47 -12.38
C LEU A 659 17.91 12.87 -11.94
N LYS A 660 18.77 13.53 -12.72
CA LYS A 660 19.15 14.93 -12.44
C LYS A 660 17.91 15.83 -12.39
N SER A 661 17.84 16.72 -11.42
CA SER A 661 16.77 17.72 -11.33
C SER A 661 17.25 19.07 -10.87
N SER A 662 16.88 20.11 -11.61
CA SER A 662 17.11 21.51 -11.22
C SER A 662 16.25 21.99 -10.04
N VAL A 663 15.25 21.21 -9.64
CA VAL A 663 14.38 21.51 -8.50
C VAL A 663 14.76 20.69 -7.27
N GLY A 664 15.11 19.42 -7.48
CA GLY A 664 15.66 18.58 -6.42
C GLY A 664 15.63 17.10 -6.81
N ARG A 665 16.71 16.38 -6.51
CA ARG A 665 16.79 14.92 -6.56
C ARG A 665 17.30 14.38 -5.24
N TRP A 666 16.97 13.14 -4.93
CA TRP A 666 17.55 12.44 -3.79
C TRP A 666 19.01 12.05 -4.06
N ASN A 667 19.82 11.94 -2.99
CA ASN A 667 21.21 11.50 -3.07
C ASN A 667 21.57 10.40 -2.06
N GLY A 668 20.57 9.74 -1.48
CA GLY A 668 20.72 8.76 -0.40
C GLY A 668 20.61 9.36 1.01
N SER A 669 20.74 10.69 1.17
CA SER A 669 20.70 11.35 2.49
C SER A 669 19.87 12.63 2.55
N GLY A 670 19.56 13.23 1.40
CA GLY A 670 18.81 14.46 1.31
C GLY A 670 18.61 14.93 -0.13
N TRP A 671 17.91 16.05 -0.27
CA TRP A 671 17.59 16.68 -1.55
C TRP A 671 18.70 17.64 -2.01
N ILE A 672 19.15 17.47 -3.26
CA ILE A 672 20.12 18.36 -3.91
C ILE A 672 19.66 18.78 -5.30
N THR A 673 20.13 19.92 -5.79
CA THR A 673 19.75 20.47 -7.10
C THR A 673 20.88 20.33 -8.11
N ASP A 674 20.55 19.98 -9.35
CA ASP A 674 21.46 19.94 -10.49
C ASP A 674 21.30 21.16 -11.41
N SER A 675 22.21 21.34 -12.37
CA SER A 675 22.10 22.42 -13.36
C SER A 675 21.10 22.15 -14.49
N VAL A 676 20.58 20.92 -14.58
CA VAL A 676 19.69 20.44 -15.62
C VAL A 676 18.64 19.52 -15.01
N THR A 677 17.47 19.42 -15.64
CA THR A 677 16.48 18.39 -15.32
C THR A 677 16.51 17.33 -16.41
N SER A 678 16.50 16.08 -15.98
CA SER A 678 16.41 14.91 -16.84
C SER A 678 15.16 14.96 -17.73
N PRO A 679 15.24 14.51 -18.99
CA PRO A 679 14.06 14.34 -19.83
C PRO A 679 13.12 13.22 -19.35
N CYS A 680 13.58 12.34 -18.46
CA CYS A 680 12.80 11.23 -17.90
C CYS A 680 11.99 11.64 -16.67
N VAL A 681 12.21 12.85 -16.13
CA VAL A 681 11.33 13.45 -15.12
C VAL A 681 10.02 13.85 -15.79
N ASP A 682 8.89 13.46 -15.22
CA ASP A 682 7.54 13.54 -15.82
C ASP A 682 7.43 12.84 -17.19
N GLY A 683 8.28 11.84 -17.45
CA GLY A 683 8.37 11.19 -18.75
C GLY A 683 7.36 10.05 -18.96
N GLY A 684 6.90 9.41 -17.88
CA GLY A 684 6.15 8.15 -17.95
C GLY A 684 4.70 8.29 -18.44
N ASP A 685 3.89 7.25 -18.35
CA ASP A 685 2.49 7.23 -18.77
C ASP A 685 1.64 8.20 -17.92
N ASP A 686 0.80 9.01 -18.55
CA ASP A 686 -0.06 10.00 -17.88
C ASP A 686 -1.22 9.38 -17.08
N SER A 687 -1.48 8.09 -17.31
CA SER A 687 -2.47 7.31 -16.57
C SER A 687 -1.88 6.55 -15.37
N SER A 688 -0.55 6.51 -15.24
CA SER A 688 0.14 5.86 -14.14
C SER A 688 0.07 6.67 -12.85
N GLY A 689 0.13 5.99 -11.71
CA GLY A 689 0.20 6.64 -10.41
C GLY A 689 1.49 7.43 -10.25
N TYR A 690 1.39 8.66 -9.75
CA TYR A 690 2.54 9.55 -9.45
C TYR A 690 2.46 10.12 -8.02
N SER A 691 1.40 9.77 -7.27
CA SER A 691 1.06 10.44 -6.00
C SER A 691 2.07 10.22 -4.89
N ASN A 692 2.96 9.25 -5.02
CA ASN A 692 4.03 9.01 -4.05
C ASN A 692 5.28 9.86 -4.33
N GLU A 693 5.34 10.54 -5.48
CA GLU A 693 6.45 11.43 -5.83
C GLU A 693 6.38 12.77 -5.06
N PRO A 694 7.53 13.31 -4.64
CA PRO A 694 7.58 14.55 -3.88
C PRO A 694 7.21 15.77 -4.72
N GLU A 695 6.46 16.69 -4.12
CA GLU A 695 6.13 17.96 -4.77
C GLU A 695 7.35 18.88 -4.94
N PRO A 696 7.50 19.55 -6.10
CA PRO A 696 6.64 19.45 -7.28
C PRO A 696 6.90 18.16 -8.08
N ASN A 697 5.86 17.41 -8.43
CA ASN A 697 5.94 16.11 -9.14
C ASN A 697 5.29 16.11 -10.55
N GLY A 698 4.90 17.30 -11.03
CA GLY A 698 4.44 17.46 -12.41
C GLY A 698 3.11 16.77 -12.76
N ASP A 699 2.40 16.18 -11.79
CA ASP A 699 1.21 15.36 -11.99
C ASP A 699 1.42 14.21 -12.99
N ARG A 700 2.65 13.68 -13.12
CA ARG A 700 2.99 12.62 -14.08
C ARG A 700 4.20 11.85 -13.56
N ILE A 701 4.14 10.52 -13.69
CA ILE A 701 5.19 9.66 -13.14
C ILE A 701 6.54 9.91 -13.84
N ASN A 702 7.62 9.90 -13.06
CA ASN A 702 8.98 9.79 -13.56
C ASN A 702 9.23 8.39 -14.15
N MET A 703 10.01 8.30 -15.23
CA MET A 703 10.44 6.98 -15.73
C MET A 703 11.51 6.37 -14.80
N GLY A 704 11.56 5.04 -14.71
CA GLY A 704 12.61 4.27 -14.05
C GLY A 704 12.28 3.79 -12.63
N ALA A 705 13.24 3.13 -11.99
CA ALA A 705 13.12 2.46 -10.68
C ALA A 705 12.61 3.35 -9.53
N TYR A 706 12.80 4.66 -9.65
CA TYR A 706 12.38 5.64 -8.64
C TYR A 706 11.07 6.35 -9.00
N GLY A 707 10.44 6.04 -10.14
CA GLY A 707 9.12 6.55 -10.49
C GLY A 707 8.06 6.14 -9.47
N ASN A 708 7.18 7.08 -9.10
CA ASN A 708 6.16 6.87 -8.06
C ASN A 708 6.74 6.39 -6.70
N THR A 709 7.91 6.88 -6.32
CA THR A 709 8.53 6.65 -5.01
C THR A 709 8.76 7.97 -4.25
N PRO A 710 8.88 7.94 -2.91
CA PRO A 710 9.25 9.11 -2.11
C PRO A 710 10.59 9.74 -2.49
N GLU A 711 11.48 8.97 -3.12
CA GLU A 711 12.81 9.39 -3.56
C GLU A 711 12.85 9.87 -5.02
N ALA A 712 11.70 9.92 -5.71
CA ALA A 712 11.62 10.37 -7.11
C ALA A 712 12.12 11.82 -7.27
N SER A 713 12.75 12.11 -8.40
CA SER A 713 13.27 13.46 -8.67
C SER A 713 12.14 14.45 -8.95
N MET A 714 12.21 15.63 -8.34
CA MET A 714 11.19 16.66 -8.48
C MET A 714 11.19 17.29 -9.88
N SER A 715 10.01 17.70 -10.30
CA SER A 715 9.67 18.24 -11.61
C SER A 715 10.00 19.72 -11.74
N ASN A 716 10.54 20.10 -12.89
CA ASN A 716 10.64 21.50 -13.26
C ASN A 716 9.37 21.90 -14.02
N LYS A 717 8.46 22.64 -13.39
CA LYS A 717 7.20 23.09 -14.03
C LYS A 717 7.38 24.02 -15.26
N ASN A 718 8.61 24.31 -15.70
CA ASN A 718 8.89 25.22 -16.81
C ASN A 718 9.14 24.48 -18.13
N ILE A 719 8.33 24.75 -19.15
CA ILE A 719 8.47 24.26 -20.53
C ILE A 719 9.01 25.37 -21.44
N TYR A 720 10.02 25.08 -22.25
CA TYR A 720 10.66 26.03 -23.16
C TYR A 720 10.22 25.85 -24.61
N VAL A 721 9.92 26.96 -25.30
CA VAL A 721 9.48 27.00 -26.70
C VAL A 721 10.37 27.93 -27.53
N SER A 722 10.76 27.49 -28.73
CA SER A 722 11.58 28.29 -29.65
C SER A 722 11.24 28.03 -31.11
N THR A 723 11.29 29.08 -31.94
CA THR A 723 11.08 28.96 -33.41
C THR A 723 12.10 28.02 -34.09
N THR A 724 13.24 27.75 -33.46
CA THR A 724 14.25 26.79 -33.93
C THR A 724 14.13 25.40 -33.29
N GLY A 725 13.17 25.19 -32.39
CA GLY A 725 12.92 23.93 -31.69
C GLY A 725 12.25 22.86 -32.57
N SER A 726 11.79 21.78 -31.94
CA SER A 726 11.14 20.65 -32.62
C SER A 726 9.97 20.08 -31.82
N ASP A 727 8.78 19.95 -32.43
CA ASP A 727 7.65 19.28 -31.74
C ASP A 727 7.73 17.75 -31.80
N SER A 728 8.58 17.20 -32.68
CA SER A 728 8.75 15.75 -32.86
C SER A 728 9.90 15.19 -32.02
N THR A 729 10.91 16.02 -31.73
CA THR A 729 12.12 15.60 -31.01
C THR A 729 12.50 16.52 -29.86
N GLY A 730 11.80 17.65 -29.68
CA GLY A 730 12.00 18.54 -28.54
C GLY A 730 11.41 17.92 -27.28
N ASN A 731 11.98 18.25 -26.13
CA ASN A 731 11.57 17.75 -24.82
C ASN A 731 11.19 18.88 -23.85
N GLY A 732 10.96 20.09 -24.36
CA GLY A 732 10.55 21.23 -23.53
C GLY A 732 11.65 21.79 -22.63
N THR A 733 12.90 21.34 -22.72
CA THR A 733 14.03 21.94 -21.97
C THR A 733 14.63 23.14 -22.71
N ILE A 734 15.42 23.96 -22.02
CA ILE A 734 16.12 25.11 -22.64
C ILE A 734 17.08 24.69 -23.77
N GLY A 735 17.68 23.50 -23.67
CA GLY A 735 18.62 22.97 -24.66
C GLY A 735 17.96 22.32 -25.86
N ASN A 736 16.73 21.83 -25.71
CA ASN A 736 15.97 21.17 -26.77
C ASN A 736 14.46 21.53 -26.70
N PRO A 737 14.11 22.80 -26.96
CA PRO A 737 12.76 23.32 -26.77
C PRO A 737 11.77 22.78 -27.80
N TYR A 738 10.48 22.82 -27.46
CA TYR A 738 9.41 22.61 -28.45
C TYR A 738 9.41 23.73 -29.49
N ARG A 739 8.89 23.44 -30.69
CA ARG A 739 8.85 24.42 -31.78
C ARG A 739 7.65 25.35 -31.68
N THR A 740 6.51 24.80 -31.31
CA THR A 740 5.21 25.48 -31.24
C THR A 740 4.83 25.78 -29.80
N ILE A 741 4.13 26.90 -29.60
CA ILE A 741 3.58 27.26 -28.30
C ILE A 741 2.49 26.26 -27.92
N GLN A 742 1.68 25.78 -28.88
CA GLN A 742 0.63 24.80 -28.62
C GLN A 742 1.22 23.52 -28.01
N LYS A 743 2.31 22.99 -28.59
CA LYS A 743 2.99 21.82 -28.00
C LYS A 743 3.50 22.13 -26.59
N GLY A 744 4.01 23.34 -26.35
CA GLY A 744 4.40 23.78 -25.00
C GLY A 744 3.23 23.78 -24.01
N THR A 745 2.07 24.32 -24.41
CA THR A 745 0.87 24.37 -23.55
C THR A 745 0.16 23.02 -23.39
N ASP A 746 0.36 22.08 -24.32
CA ASP A 746 -0.15 20.71 -24.20
C ASP A 746 0.68 19.90 -23.20
N MET A 747 1.97 20.24 -23.06
CA MET A 747 2.92 19.52 -22.21
C MET A 747 3.12 20.15 -20.83
N VAL A 748 2.72 21.41 -20.64
CA VAL A 748 2.86 22.10 -19.35
C VAL A 748 1.92 21.50 -18.29
N THR A 749 2.42 21.40 -17.07
CA THR A 749 1.72 20.88 -15.90
C THR A 749 0.90 21.99 -15.22
N ASP A 750 0.00 21.64 -14.29
CA ASP A 750 -0.84 22.65 -13.65
C ASP A 750 0.01 23.63 -12.81
N GLU A 751 -0.28 24.91 -12.98
CA GLU A 751 0.48 26.05 -12.46
C GLU A 751 1.90 26.20 -13.02
N GLY A 752 2.28 25.43 -14.06
CA GLY A 752 3.57 25.54 -14.72
C GLY A 752 3.72 26.77 -15.62
N SER A 753 4.91 26.97 -16.17
CA SER A 753 5.18 28.09 -17.09
C SER A 753 5.66 27.62 -18.45
N VAL A 754 5.09 28.18 -19.52
CA VAL A 754 5.58 28.04 -20.89
C VAL A 754 6.41 29.27 -21.22
N ILE A 755 7.72 29.09 -21.33
CA ILE A 755 8.73 30.13 -21.55
C ILE A 755 9.08 30.17 -23.05
N VAL A 756 8.70 31.25 -23.72
CA VAL A 756 8.86 31.43 -25.16
C VAL A 756 10.04 32.34 -25.48
N THR A 757 10.89 31.91 -26.41
CA THR A 757 11.98 32.75 -26.95
C THR A 757 11.47 33.70 -28.05
N GLY A 758 12.11 34.86 -28.21
CA GLY A 758 11.69 35.88 -29.17
C GLY A 758 11.52 35.34 -30.61
N GLY A 759 10.36 35.57 -31.22
CA GLY A 759 10.05 35.11 -32.57
C GLY A 759 8.63 35.38 -33.04
N LEU A 760 8.32 34.98 -34.28
CA LEU A 760 6.96 35.01 -34.85
C LEU A 760 6.35 33.60 -34.79
N TYR A 761 5.24 33.47 -34.07
CA TYR A 761 4.49 32.25 -33.87
C TYR A 761 3.14 32.37 -34.55
N ASN A 762 2.91 31.58 -35.60
CA ASN A 762 1.67 31.58 -36.38
C ASN A 762 0.71 30.55 -35.83
N GLU A 763 0.07 30.86 -34.70
CA GLU A 763 -0.70 29.91 -33.91
C GLU A 763 -1.98 30.53 -33.38
N ARG A 764 -2.94 29.67 -33.04
CA ARG A 764 -4.24 30.05 -32.49
C ARG A 764 -4.65 29.01 -31.46
N PHE A 765 -5.12 29.48 -30.31
CA PHE A 765 -5.34 28.65 -29.14
C PHE A 765 -6.82 28.61 -28.79
N SER A 766 -7.29 27.41 -28.43
CA SER A 766 -8.66 27.19 -27.96
C SER A 766 -8.61 26.42 -26.65
N PHE A 767 -8.93 27.09 -25.56
CA PHE A 767 -9.00 26.56 -24.21
C PHE A 767 -10.45 26.42 -23.76
N THR A 768 -10.85 25.20 -23.42
CA THR A 768 -12.20 24.86 -22.93
C THR A 768 -12.23 24.47 -21.45
N SER A 769 -13.40 24.09 -20.92
CA SER A 769 -13.50 23.47 -19.60
C SER A 769 -12.60 22.25 -19.48
N GLY A 770 -11.83 22.15 -18.39
CA GLY A 770 -10.91 21.04 -18.11
C GLY A 770 -9.45 21.27 -18.50
N HIS A 771 -9.09 22.40 -19.12
CA HIS A 771 -7.67 22.71 -19.37
C HIS A 771 -6.91 23.02 -18.06
N LYS A 772 -5.64 22.60 -18.01
CA LYS A 772 -4.67 22.93 -16.95
C LYS A 772 -4.42 24.44 -16.91
N GLY A 773 -4.15 24.97 -15.72
CA GLY A 773 -3.70 26.35 -15.51
C GLY A 773 -2.20 26.49 -15.73
N PHE A 774 -1.75 27.62 -16.28
CA PHE A 774 -0.33 27.86 -16.56
C PHE A 774 -0.04 29.35 -16.81
N THR A 775 1.23 29.72 -16.78
CA THR A 775 1.73 31.02 -17.21
C THR A 775 2.44 30.89 -18.56
N LEU A 776 1.90 31.47 -19.62
CA LEU A 776 2.59 31.62 -20.90
C LEU A 776 3.33 32.96 -20.91
N THR A 777 4.65 32.95 -20.99
CA THR A 777 5.47 34.16 -20.89
C THR A 777 6.58 34.20 -21.95
N SER A 778 6.91 35.39 -22.44
CA SER A 778 8.00 35.59 -23.40
C SER A 778 9.25 36.17 -22.74
N THR A 779 10.42 35.68 -23.14
CA THR A 779 11.74 36.20 -22.73
C THR A 779 12.35 37.20 -23.73
N GLY A 780 11.70 37.39 -24.88
CA GLY A 780 12.10 38.32 -25.93
C GLY A 780 10.91 38.95 -26.65
N SER A 781 11.18 39.65 -27.75
CA SER A 781 10.09 40.19 -28.59
C SER A 781 9.39 39.05 -29.31
N SER A 782 8.21 38.66 -28.85
CA SER A 782 7.44 37.54 -29.41
C SER A 782 6.08 38.02 -29.92
N ILE A 783 5.77 37.62 -31.15
CA ILE A 783 4.52 37.93 -31.83
C ILE A 783 3.75 36.63 -32.02
N ILE A 784 2.50 36.59 -31.55
CA ILE A 784 1.55 35.52 -31.83
C ILE A 784 0.56 36.05 -32.88
N SER A 785 0.61 35.49 -34.09
CA SER A 785 -0.19 35.92 -35.24
C SER A 785 -1.30 34.92 -35.56
N GLY A 786 -2.55 35.39 -35.56
CA GLY A 786 -3.72 34.61 -35.97
C GLY A 786 -3.86 34.41 -37.48
N GLN A 787 -2.95 34.96 -38.29
CA GLN A 787 -2.93 34.84 -39.76
C GLN A 787 -4.27 35.12 -40.45
N ASN A 788 -5.03 36.09 -39.95
CA ASN A 788 -6.36 36.47 -40.40
C ASN A 788 -7.43 35.36 -40.29
N GLY A 789 -7.30 34.43 -39.34
CA GLY A 789 -8.31 33.39 -39.11
C GLY A 789 -8.71 33.23 -37.65
N GLY A 790 -9.98 33.43 -37.28
CA GLY A 790 -10.45 33.20 -35.91
C GLY A 790 -9.79 34.12 -34.86
N SER A 791 -10.07 33.85 -33.58
CA SER A 791 -9.41 34.54 -32.47
C SER A 791 -8.02 33.97 -32.25
N VAL A 792 -7.02 34.81 -31.90
CA VAL A 792 -5.69 34.30 -31.53
C VAL A 792 -5.79 33.46 -30.26
N PHE A 793 -6.50 33.96 -29.25
CA PHE A 793 -6.84 33.23 -28.04
C PHE A 793 -8.36 33.07 -27.89
N SER A 794 -8.83 31.87 -27.62
CA SER A 794 -10.24 31.58 -27.33
C SER A 794 -10.38 30.80 -26.02
N PHE A 795 -10.99 31.41 -25.01
CA PHE A 795 -11.26 30.81 -23.70
C PHE A 795 -12.77 30.62 -23.52
N SER A 796 -13.21 29.39 -23.27
CA SER A 796 -14.63 29.06 -23.10
C SER A 796 -14.86 28.08 -21.94
N GLY A 797 -15.32 28.59 -20.80
CA GLY A 797 -15.61 27.77 -19.62
C GLY A 797 -14.37 27.33 -18.84
N VAL A 798 -13.25 28.05 -18.95
CA VAL A 798 -12.01 27.72 -18.24
C VAL A 798 -12.14 28.12 -16.76
N SER A 799 -11.87 27.16 -15.87
CA SER A 799 -11.88 27.34 -14.41
C SER A 799 -10.48 27.46 -13.79
N SER A 800 -9.45 27.00 -14.49
CA SER A 800 -8.05 27.08 -14.06
C SER A 800 -7.44 28.47 -14.31
N ASN A 801 -6.33 28.76 -13.63
CA ASN A 801 -5.63 30.04 -13.75
C ASN A 801 -4.74 30.04 -15.00
N ILE A 802 -5.03 30.90 -15.98
CA ILE A 802 -4.17 31.08 -17.16
C ILE A 802 -3.70 32.53 -17.23
N THR A 803 -2.39 32.73 -17.24
CA THR A 803 -1.76 34.04 -17.38
C THR A 803 -0.96 34.11 -18.68
N ILE A 804 -1.18 35.15 -19.48
CA ILE A 804 -0.47 35.40 -20.74
C ILE A 804 0.36 36.68 -20.58
N GLU A 805 1.66 36.62 -20.79
CA GLU A 805 2.58 37.71 -20.48
C GLU A 805 3.59 38.04 -21.60
N ASN A 806 3.81 39.34 -21.85
CA ASN A 806 4.90 39.83 -22.70
C ASN A 806 4.80 39.44 -24.19
N PHE A 807 3.59 39.39 -24.75
CA PHE A 807 3.36 39.08 -26.16
C PHE A 807 2.69 40.22 -26.93
N THR A 808 3.09 40.37 -28.20
CA THR A 808 2.26 41.04 -29.20
C THR A 808 1.29 40.02 -29.79
N ILE A 809 -0.01 40.29 -29.72
CA ILE A 809 -1.12 39.46 -30.20
C ILE A 809 -1.74 40.16 -31.39
N GLN A 810 -1.58 39.59 -32.59
CA GLN A 810 -1.96 40.29 -33.82
C GLN A 810 -2.59 39.41 -34.90
N ASP A 811 -3.08 40.07 -35.96
CA ASP A 811 -3.64 39.44 -37.16
C ASP A 811 -4.79 38.47 -36.89
N GLY A 812 -5.45 38.54 -35.73
CA GLY A 812 -6.62 37.72 -35.46
C GLY A 812 -7.84 38.22 -36.23
N LYS A 813 -8.69 37.32 -36.75
CA LYS A 813 -9.90 37.69 -37.49
C LYS A 813 -11.10 36.80 -37.18
N ALA A 814 -11.93 37.21 -36.23
CA ALA A 814 -13.08 36.46 -35.72
C ALA A 814 -14.40 37.21 -35.86
N VAL A 815 -15.54 36.59 -35.57
CA VAL A 815 -16.82 37.34 -35.43
C VAL A 815 -16.79 38.20 -34.15
N ASN A 816 -16.22 37.65 -33.07
CA ASN A 816 -16.05 38.34 -31.80
C ASN A 816 -14.60 38.14 -31.32
N GLY A 817 -13.90 39.21 -30.93
CA GLY A 817 -12.57 39.12 -30.31
C GLY A 817 -11.49 38.63 -31.28
N GLY A 818 -11.00 39.49 -32.16
CA GLY A 818 -9.93 39.10 -33.11
C GLY A 818 -8.67 38.63 -32.38
N GLY A 819 -8.19 39.38 -31.39
CA GLY A 819 -7.07 39.01 -30.54
C GLY A 819 -7.46 37.97 -29.49
N ALA A 820 -8.48 38.25 -28.69
CA ALA A 820 -8.95 37.33 -27.64
C ALA A 820 -10.48 37.25 -27.53
N TYR A 821 -10.99 36.03 -27.39
CA TYR A 821 -12.37 35.72 -27.05
C TYR A 821 -12.40 35.08 -25.65
N VAL A 822 -13.08 35.70 -24.69
CA VAL A 822 -13.19 35.21 -23.30
C VAL A 822 -14.65 35.06 -22.92
N TYR A 823 -15.08 33.81 -22.69
CA TYR A 823 -16.46 33.47 -22.35
C TYR A 823 -16.50 32.55 -21.14
N ASN A 824 -17.30 32.89 -20.12
CA ASN A 824 -17.46 32.08 -18.90
C ASN A 824 -16.12 31.63 -18.26
N SER A 825 -15.06 32.45 -18.38
CA SER A 825 -13.71 32.11 -17.92
C SER A 825 -13.18 33.26 -17.05
N ASN A 826 -13.23 33.10 -15.73
CA ASN A 826 -12.91 34.17 -14.77
C ASN A 826 -11.41 34.31 -14.53
N ASN A 827 -10.68 33.20 -14.54
CA ASN A 827 -9.31 33.11 -14.07
C ASN A 827 -8.28 33.34 -15.18
N ILE A 828 -8.58 34.29 -16.09
CA ILE A 828 -7.72 34.63 -17.23
C ILE A 828 -7.08 36.00 -16.99
N ALA A 829 -5.77 36.07 -17.11
CA ALA A 829 -4.99 37.30 -16.98
C ALA A 829 -4.12 37.55 -18.21
N PHE A 830 -4.11 38.79 -18.69
CA PHE A 830 -3.14 39.28 -19.66
C PHE A 830 -2.27 40.35 -18.98
N VAL A 831 -0.96 40.22 -19.08
CA VAL A 831 0.00 41.12 -18.43
C VAL A 831 1.03 41.59 -19.44
N ASN A 832 1.16 42.90 -19.64
CA ASN A 832 2.13 43.48 -20.57
C ASN A 832 2.03 42.89 -21.99
N CYS A 833 0.79 42.79 -22.50
CA CYS A 833 0.51 42.29 -23.84
C CYS A 833 0.02 43.41 -24.76
N ASP A 834 0.50 43.43 -26.00
CA ASP A 834 0.11 44.40 -27.02
C ASP A 834 -0.87 43.73 -27.99
N PHE A 835 -2.09 44.23 -28.07
CA PHE A 835 -3.10 43.76 -29.04
C PHE A 835 -3.09 44.69 -30.26
N GLU A 836 -2.55 44.21 -31.37
CA GLU A 836 -2.35 45.02 -32.58
C GLU A 836 -3.03 44.41 -33.82
N ASP A 837 -3.59 45.23 -34.69
CA ASP A 837 -4.06 44.80 -36.02
C ASP A 837 -5.10 43.65 -36.01
N ASN A 838 -5.84 43.47 -34.91
CA ASN A 838 -6.85 42.43 -34.82
C ASN A 838 -8.21 42.90 -35.33
N GLN A 839 -8.99 41.98 -35.89
CA GLN A 839 -10.26 42.27 -36.52
C GLN A 839 -11.41 41.40 -36.01
N ALA A 840 -12.49 42.04 -35.56
CA ALA A 840 -13.81 41.43 -35.50
C ALA A 840 -14.53 41.70 -36.83
N TYR A 841 -14.91 40.67 -37.58
CA TYR A 841 -15.46 40.79 -38.93
C TYR A 841 -16.69 39.89 -39.12
N TYR A 842 -17.85 40.48 -39.42
CA TYR A 842 -19.05 39.70 -39.74
C TYR A 842 -19.93 40.39 -40.79
N THR A 843 -20.14 39.72 -41.92
CA THR A 843 -20.85 40.28 -43.10
C THR A 843 -22.36 40.13 -43.07
N SER A 844 -22.91 39.43 -42.08
CA SER A 844 -24.36 39.18 -41.95
C SER A 844 -24.93 39.59 -40.60
N GLY A 845 -24.19 40.35 -39.79
CA GLY A 845 -24.64 40.78 -38.47
C GLY A 845 -23.63 41.68 -37.75
N GLN A 846 -23.60 41.56 -36.42
CA GLN A 846 -22.75 42.35 -35.53
C GLN A 846 -21.36 41.72 -35.40
N ALA A 847 -20.33 42.57 -35.43
CA ALA A 847 -18.96 42.20 -35.10
C ALA A 847 -18.54 42.94 -33.82
N ARG A 848 -17.87 42.27 -32.89
CA ARG A 848 -17.70 42.78 -31.51
C ARG A 848 -16.28 42.58 -31.00
N GLY A 849 -15.66 43.63 -30.48
CA GLY A 849 -14.34 43.56 -29.84
C GLY A 849 -13.25 43.23 -30.86
N GLY A 850 -12.76 44.20 -31.61
CA GLY A 850 -11.72 43.94 -32.63
C GLY A 850 -10.47 43.31 -32.02
N ALA A 851 -10.02 43.81 -30.87
CA ALA A 851 -9.01 43.16 -30.04
C ALA A 851 -9.63 42.08 -29.16
N VAL A 852 -10.54 42.45 -28.25
CA VAL A 852 -10.98 41.56 -27.18
C VAL A 852 -12.51 41.55 -27.04
N TYR A 853 -13.08 40.36 -26.96
CA TYR A 853 -14.47 40.12 -26.59
C TYR A 853 -14.54 39.40 -25.24
N ILE A 854 -15.35 39.92 -24.31
CA ILE A 854 -15.50 39.38 -22.96
C ILE A 854 -16.99 39.19 -22.66
N SER A 855 -17.40 38.01 -22.18
CA SER A 855 -18.80 37.79 -21.81
C SER A 855 -18.98 36.83 -20.64
N ASN A 856 -19.83 37.23 -19.68
CA ASN A 856 -20.19 36.45 -18.48
C ASN A 856 -18.96 36.00 -17.65
N CYS A 857 -17.94 36.86 -17.56
CA CYS A 857 -16.72 36.54 -16.82
C CYS A 857 -15.98 37.81 -16.34
N SER A 858 -14.86 37.60 -15.67
CA SER A 858 -14.10 38.64 -14.96
C SER A 858 -12.57 38.59 -15.18
N PRO A 859 -12.06 38.49 -16.43
CA PRO A 859 -10.63 38.46 -16.69
C PRO A 859 -9.93 39.77 -16.32
N SER A 860 -8.60 39.72 -16.16
CA SER A 860 -7.77 40.89 -15.88
C SER A 860 -6.81 41.23 -17.03
N PHE A 861 -6.57 42.51 -17.24
CA PHE A 861 -5.62 43.07 -18.20
C PHE A 861 -4.78 44.10 -17.47
N ASN A 862 -3.47 43.88 -17.40
CA ASN A 862 -2.55 44.75 -16.67
C ASN A 862 -1.42 45.17 -17.60
N TYR A 863 -1.15 46.47 -17.72
CA TYR A 863 -0.10 47.01 -18.59
C TYR A 863 -0.24 46.63 -20.08
N CYS A 864 -1.46 46.34 -20.56
CA CYS A 864 -1.68 45.97 -21.96
C CYS A 864 -1.89 47.19 -22.86
N ASP A 865 -1.42 47.13 -24.10
CA ASP A 865 -1.75 48.10 -25.15
C ASP A 865 -2.78 47.52 -26.14
N PHE A 866 -3.64 48.37 -26.69
CA PHE A 866 -4.65 48.01 -27.68
C PHE A 866 -4.64 49.04 -28.81
N ASP A 867 -3.99 48.74 -29.93
CA ASP A 867 -3.85 49.68 -31.05
C ASP A 867 -4.21 49.08 -32.41
N ASN A 868 -4.75 49.91 -33.30
CA ASN A 868 -5.08 49.57 -34.68
C ASN A 868 -6.02 48.34 -34.85
N ASN A 869 -6.87 48.06 -33.86
CA ASN A 869 -7.85 46.97 -33.93
C ASN A 869 -9.19 47.46 -34.52
N GLN A 870 -9.92 46.56 -35.18
CA GLN A 870 -11.09 46.92 -35.97
C GLN A 870 -12.30 46.00 -35.73
N ALA A 871 -13.48 46.58 -35.55
CA ALA A 871 -14.75 45.86 -35.56
C ALA A 871 -15.59 46.26 -36.78
N TYR A 872 -15.82 45.33 -37.70
CA TYR A 872 -16.52 45.52 -38.97
C TYR A 872 -17.83 44.72 -39.04
N GLY A 873 -18.96 45.40 -38.81
CA GLY A 873 -20.31 44.85 -39.02
C GLY A 873 -20.84 45.09 -40.45
N ALA A 874 -21.87 44.33 -40.85
CA ALA A 874 -22.42 44.37 -42.21
C ALA A 874 -23.02 45.72 -42.62
N SER A 875 -22.67 46.23 -43.81
CA SER A 875 -23.26 47.44 -44.37
C SER A 875 -24.73 47.23 -44.77
N GLY A 876 -25.68 47.91 -44.12
CA GLY A 876 -27.05 48.03 -44.65
C GLY A 876 -28.25 47.85 -43.70
N GLY A 877 -28.09 47.87 -42.38
CA GLY A 877 -29.23 47.82 -41.45
C GLY A 877 -28.93 48.39 -40.06
N GLN A 878 -29.94 48.94 -39.38
CA GLN A 878 -29.85 49.62 -38.08
C GLN A 878 -29.32 48.73 -36.92
N TYR A 879 -29.16 47.41 -37.16
CA TYR A 879 -28.73 46.41 -36.17
C TYR A 879 -27.41 45.69 -36.53
N ASN A 880 -26.75 46.06 -37.63
CA ASN A 880 -25.55 45.38 -38.16
C ASN A 880 -24.27 46.21 -37.95
N LEU A 881 -24.04 46.66 -36.71
CA LEU A 881 -22.94 47.58 -36.40
C LEU A 881 -21.70 46.83 -35.90
N GLY A 882 -20.51 47.41 -36.09
CA GLY A 882 -19.32 47.06 -35.31
C GLY A 882 -19.42 47.65 -33.89
N TYR A 883 -19.01 46.91 -32.86
CA TYR A 883 -19.03 47.40 -31.48
C TYR A 883 -17.68 47.17 -30.79
N GLY A 884 -17.05 48.26 -30.32
CA GLY A 884 -15.77 48.21 -29.61
C GLY A 884 -14.64 47.73 -30.52
N GLY A 885 -14.03 48.65 -31.27
CA GLY A 885 -12.89 48.37 -32.13
C GLY A 885 -11.72 47.76 -31.36
N ALA A 886 -11.49 48.17 -30.11
CA ALA A 886 -10.63 47.46 -29.19
C ALA A 886 -11.41 46.42 -28.39
N ILE A 887 -12.27 46.87 -27.47
CA ILE A 887 -12.82 46.02 -26.40
C ILE A 887 -14.35 46.00 -26.44
N TYR A 888 -14.92 44.81 -26.37
CA TYR A 888 -16.34 44.60 -26.15
C TYR A 888 -16.58 43.74 -24.91
N THR A 889 -17.44 44.21 -23.99
CA THR A 889 -17.83 43.44 -22.80
C THR A 889 -19.34 43.23 -22.75
N ASN A 890 -19.81 42.03 -22.42
CA ASN A 890 -21.21 41.69 -22.23
C ASN A 890 -21.43 40.97 -20.90
N ASN A 891 -22.12 41.62 -19.95
CA ASN A 891 -22.34 41.08 -18.61
C ASN A 891 -21.03 40.58 -17.96
N ALA A 892 -20.00 41.43 -17.94
CA ALA A 892 -18.64 41.07 -17.51
C ALA A 892 -18.08 42.14 -16.57
N THR A 893 -17.24 41.72 -15.62
CA THR A 893 -16.58 42.57 -14.61
C THR A 893 -15.06 42.54 -14.76
N ALA A 894 -14.58 42.62 -16.01
CA ALA A 894 -13.15 42.61 -16.31
C ALA A 894 -12.41 43.82 -15.68
N THR A 895 -11.16 43.64 -15.30
CA THR A 895 -10.31 44.71 -14.75
C THR A 895 -9.23 45.11 -15.75
N PHE A 896 -9.06 46.40 -15.98
CA PHE A 896 -7.99 46.96 -16.79
C PHE A 896 -7.17 47.92 -15.90
N ASP A 897 -5.89 47.64 -15.69
CA ASP A 897 -4.99 48.49 -14.90
C ASP A 897 -3.73 48.85 -15.69
N TYR A 898 -3.37 50.13 -15.72
CA TYR A 898 -2.23 50.67 -16.49
C TYR A 898 -2.24 50.34 -17.99
N CYS A 899 -3.41 50.08 -18.58
CA CYS A 899 -3.52 49.79 -20.01
C CYS A 899 -3.55 51.05 -20.88
N THR A 900 -3.07 50.94 -22.11
CA THR A 900 -3.25 51.97 -23.16
C THR A 900 -4.26 51.47 -24.18
N ILE A 901 -5.21 52.32 -24.56
CA ILE A 901 -6.16 52.06 -25.64
C ILE A 901 -5.90 53.13 -26.69
N GLY A 902 -5.21 52.73 -27.75
CA GLY A 902 -4.76 53.55 -28.85
C GLY A 902 -5.88 53.89 -29.83
N THR A 903 -5.56 53.78 -31.12
CA THR A 903 -6.45 54.14 -32.22
C THR A 903 -7.13 52.90 -32.78
N ASN A 904 -8.39 52.66 -32.39
CA ASN A 904 -9.16 51.51 -32.85
C ASN A 904 -10.43 51.99 -33.58
N SER A 905 -11.05 51.12 -34.39
CA SER A 905 -12.15 51.53 -35.27
C SER A 905 -13.34 50.58 -35.23
N ALA A 906 -14.53 51.10 -34.92
CA ALA A 906 -15.79 50.38 -35.07
C ALA A 906 -16.56 50.88 -36.30
N LEU A 907 -16.46 50.15 -37.41
CA LEU A 907 -17.08 50.54 -38.67
C LEU A 907 -18.59 50.28 -38.67
N ASN A 908 -19.34 51.18 -39.31
CA ASN A 908 -20.81 51.20 -39.40
C ASN A 908 -21.53 51.42 -38.05
N ASN A 909 -20.86 51.94 -37.01
CA ASN A 909 -21.44 52.43 -35.76
C ASN A 909 -21.01 53.89 -35.54
N SER A 910 -21.80 54.70 -34.84
CA SER A 910 -21.50 56.12 -34.61
C SER A 910 -21.25 56.47 -33.13
N SER A 911 -21.03 55.49 -32.26
CA SER A 911 -21.10 55.74 -30.80
C SER A 911 -20.06 55.06 -29.90
N SER A 912 -19.12 54.26 -30.41
CA SER A 912 -18.17 53.53 -29.56
C SER A 912 -17.05 52.85 -30.37
N ASP A 913 -16.08 53.64 -30.82
CA ASP A 913 -14.97 53.15 -31.65
C ASP A 913 -13.95 52.34 -30.85
N GLU A 914 -13.69 52.73 -29.61
CA GLU A 914 -12.69 52.09 -28.75
C GLU A 914 -13.28 50.95 -27.92
N VAL A 915 -14.21 51.28 -27.02
CA VAL A 915 -14.76 50.35 -26.02
C VAL A 915 -16.28 50.37 -26.05
N TYR A 916 -16.90 49.19 -26.01
CA TYR A 916 -18.34 49.03 -25.86
C TYR A 916 -18.72 48.07 -24.73
N THR A 917 -19.64 48.50 -23.87
CA THR A 917 -20.09 47.74 -22.69
C THR A 917 -21.60 47.50 -22.74
N ASN A 918 -22.02 46.23 -22.75
CA ASN A 918 -23.41 45.81 -22.61
C ASN A 918 -23.64 45.17 -21.23
N SER A 919 -24.14 45.92 -20.25
CA SER A 919 -24.43 45.42 -18.90
C SER A 919 -25.89 45.71 -18.51
N ILE A 920 -26.68 44.68 -18.26
CA ILE A 920 -28.09 44.81 -17.86
C ILE A 920 -28.22 44.78 -16.31
N ASP A 921 -27.32 44.09 -15.59
CA ASP A 921 -27.39 43.84 -14.14
C ASP A 921 -26.10 44.18 -13.36
N GLY A 922 -25.50 45.36 -13.58
CA GLY A 922 -24.46 45.90 -12.67
C GLY A 922 -23.04 45.34 -12.82
N GLY A 923 -22.81 44.27 -13.59
CA GLY A 923 -21.47 43.83 -13.97
C GLY A 923 -20.83 44.80 -14.98
N ARG A 924 -19.89 45.64 -14.51
CA ARG A 924 -19.19 46.63 -15.34
C ARG A 924 -17.68 46.42 -15.27
N PRO A 925 -16.94 46.58 -16.38
CA PRO A 925 -15.49 46.59 -16.34
C PRO A 925 -14.96 47.79 -15.55
N THR A 926 -13.79 47.63 -14.95
CA THR A 926 -13.09 48.69 -14.22
C THR A 926 -11.83 49.09 -14.98
N TYR A 927 -11.55 50.38 -15.03
CA TYR A 927 -10.37 50.95 -15.67
C TYR A 927 -9.63 51.81 -14.65
N SER A 928 -8.42 51.40 -14.32
CA SER A 928 -7.53 52.05 -13.35
C SER A 928 -6.26 52.48 -14.07
N ASN A 929 -5.84 53.73 -13.92
CA ASN A 929 -4.58 54.23 -14.50
C ASN A 929 -4.43 54.06 -16.03
N CYS A 930 -5.53 53.86 -16.77
CA CYS A 930 -5.49 53.64 -18.21
C CYS A 930 -5.46 54.95 -19.01
N GLY A 931 -4.79 54.95 -20.17
CA GLY A 931 -4.83 56.03 -21.17
C GLY A 931 -5.66 55.64 -22.39
N ILE A 932 -6.54 56.54 -22.87
CA ILE A 932 -7.37 56.30 -24.08
C ILE A 932 -7.10 57.42 -25.10
N ARG A 933 -6.61 57.09 -26.30
CA ARG A 933 -6.21 58.05 -27.35
C ARG A 933 -7.12 57.99 -28.59
N GLY A 934 -8.20 58.77 -28.56
CA GLY A 934 -8.92 59.19 -29.77
C GLY A 934 -10.09 58.29 -30.18
N GLY A 935 -11.28 58.57 -29.67
CA GLY A 935 -12.53 57.96 -30.10
C GLY A 935 -13.67 58.27 -29.13
N TRP A 936 -14.92 58.30 -29.59
CA TRP A 936 -16.09 58.55 -28.73
C TRP A 936 -16.31 57.36 -27.80
N LEU A 937 -16.26 57.58 -26.48
CA LEU A 937 -16.65 56.58 -25.47
C LEU A 937 -18.17 56.41 -25.50
N GLY A 938 -18.66 55.16 -25.50
CA GLY A 938 -20.10 54.86 -25.40
C GLY A 938 -20.77 55.56 -24.21
N SER A 939 -22.07 55.84 -24.35
CA SER A 939 -22.88 56.78 -23.55
C SER A 939 -22.95 56.56 -22.02
N TYR A 940 -22.25 55.57 -21.45
CA TYR A 940 -22.33 55.20 -20.03
C TYR A 940 -20.98 55.18 -19.26
N MET A 941 -19.86 55.60 -19.88
CA MET A 941 -18.56 55.78 -19.20
C MET A 941 -18.44 57.09 -18.38
N GLN A 942 -19.46 57.96 -18.40
CA GLN A 942 -19.36 59.32 -17.81
C GLN A 942 -19.32 59.40 -16.27
N SER A 943 -19.37 58.29 -15.53
CA SER A 943 -19.45 58.33 -14.06
C SER A 943 -18.12 58.23 -13.30
N ASN A 944 -16.98 58.04 -13.97
CA ASN A 944 -15.64 58.19 -13.37
C ASN A 944 -14.76 59.03 -14.32
N PRO A 945 -14.46 60.31 -14.00
CA PRO A 945 -13.73 61.17 -14.92
C PRO A 945 -12.26 60.73 -15.01
N ILE A 946 -11.86 60.22 -16.16
CA ILE A 946 -10.45 60.10 -16.59
C ILE A 946 -10.00 61.52 -17.00
N PRO A 947 -8.85 62.04 -16.54
CA PRO A 947 -8.37 63.35 -16.97
C PRO A 947 -8.05 63.32 -18.47
N PRO A 948 -8.58 64.27 -19.27
CA PRO A 948 -8.27 64.33 -20.70
C PRO A 948 -6.80 64.73 -20.90
N ILE A 949 -6.06 63.91 -21.63
CA ILE A 949 -4.73 64.28 -22.14
C ILE A 949 -4.96 64.96 -23.50
N ASP A 950 -5.20 66.27 -23.47
CA ASP A 950 -5.12 67.09 -24.67
C ASP A 950 -3.80 67.87 -24.66
N GLY A 951 -3.18 67.95 -25.85
CA GLY A 951 -1.76 68.20 -26.03
C GLY A 951 -1.21 69.52 -25.46
N GLY A 952 0.04 69.45 -25.00
CA GLY A 952 0.91 70.61 -24.77
C GLY A 952 1.17 70.94 -23.31
N GLY A 953 2.16 70.29 -22.70
CA GLY A 953 2.65 70.68 -21.38
C GLY A 953 3.90 69.90 -21.00
N ASN A 954 4.99 70.61 -20.73
CA ASN A 954 6.32 70.08 -20.41
C ASN A 954 6.30 69.04 -19.27
N TYR A 955 6.99 67.92 -19.52
CA TYR A 955 7.38 66.95 -18.49
C TYR A 955 8.67 67.40 -17.81
N THR A 956 8.77 67.24 -16.49
CA THR A 956 10.05 67.18 -15.78
C THR A 956 10.08 65.86 -15.02
N LEU A 957 11.22 65.16 -15.12
CA LEU A 957 11.49 63.76 -14.77
C LEU A 957 10.77 63.20 -13.54
#